data_AF-M6VQJ4-F1
#
_entry.id   AF-M6VQJ4-F1
#
_cell.length_a   1.000
_cell.length_b   1.000
_cell.length_c   1.000
_cell.angle_alpha   90.00
_cell.angle_beta   90.00
_cell.angle_gamma   90.00
#
_symmetry.space_group_name_H-M   'P 1'
#
loop_
_entity.id
_entity.type
_entity.pdbx_description
1 polymer ?
#
loop_
_entity_poly.entity_id
_entity_poly.type
_entity_poly.pdbx_seq_one_letter_code
_entity_poly.pdbx_strand_id
1 'polypeptide(L)'
;MRNWKKVFIVVLLVSIGVGFEYGESHTRVHAASSSKANYSIAQKPTDKPKDKPIKVVVSDGGKFCYGPIFSGGESYIQIEQCWERHVMNARYDVFQRISYYIEDTWLCITAPETVIHAEENWDYVHLRPCTINDPLQRWIVKENSFWTADGRYRLKDTNWYGYISRNSGDKYNHTLDSSMNDWVKTIATPGNISIQTSIAWDLQTTQGNERYFVRWGGSDKNTTPLYYNPESGHLAQYNPVSGSLYCMYSQVGESNWNWVKWALCSDAPTSKDNPAFWNVYLETEEGGMITDYQGNALRVTRYGPNWGAVYATKLSYLDKDTTNSPTSLFVVDEDLLNWTSYTTSNLGKTDQYCPAGNQESLGRKKVVRTLPPDFQLTEAWMKRLYDISMSTTGSTISIGVCGVCMLHSFQMLAELQEYHSQSPLQSGGYFFNTAPKIDPFISFRQLYPELGNMLANILQVYGSDNSSRRLALRTARTMLSQYRWSITRESSTTSEIQSHVTSLIDSSPGSTWLALIRRQRPDGTIGRHAVPVLRTSQGLVVIPTATTTLTLSDYRQALTPTMDPNQVIRNLEARPDRTLTRLTTIQLGELYNNPLDFLVSNWNCTGEGEDRRGSGHFPTSASINQCISGRCPLPQ
;
A
#
# COMPACT_ATOMS: atom_id res chain seq x y z
N MET A 1 45.13 0.46 47.99
CA MET A 1 44.82 0.55 49.44
C MET A 1 43.29 0.65 49.56
N ARG A 2 42.58 -0.31 50.16
CA ARG A 2 42.14 -0.36 51.59
C ARG A 2 41.45 0.95 52.03
N ASN A 3 40.24 1.01 52.60
CA ASN A 3 39.29 0.08 53.28
C ASN A 3 37.83 0.60 53.04
N TRP A 4 36.64 0.13 53.50
CA TRP A 4 35.97 -1.03 54.18
C TRP A 4 34.43 -0.72 54.16
N LYS A 5 33.40 -1.52 54.50
CA LYS A 5 33.12 -2.92 54.92
C LYS A 5 31.59 -3.20 54.73
N LYS A 6 31.08 -4.38 55.17
CA LYS A 6 29.66 -4.85 55.16
C LYS A 6 29.16 -5.27 53.77
N VAL A 7 28.91 -6.54 53.42
CA VAL A 7 28.79 -7.83 54.14
C VAL A 7 27.53 -8.01 55.01
N PHE A 8 26.66 -8.93 54.57
CA PHE A 8 26.01 -9.96 55.39
C PHE A 8 25.71 -11.21 54.53
N ILE A 9 25.81 -12.42 55.09
CA ILE A 9 25.60 -13.72 54.43
C ILE A 9 24.96 -14.70 55.44
N VAL A 10 23.99 -15.51 54.99
CA VAL A 10 23.45 -16.73 55.63
C VAL A 10 23.08 -17.66 54.44
N VAL A 11 23.74 -18.81 54.14
CA VAL A 11 23.85 -20.11 54.87
C VAL A 11 22.54 -20.92 54.81
N LEU A 12 22.45 -22.22 54.47
CA LEU A 12 23.31 -23.20 53.74
C LEU A 12 22.45 -24.49 53.48
N LEU A 13 23.05 -25.58 52.99
CA LEU A 13 22.53 -26.96 52.78
C LEU A 13 21.67 -27.15 51.51
N VAL A 14 21.94 -28.04 50.53
CA VAL A 14 22.60 -29.37 50.40
C VAL A 14 21.65 -30.57 50.49
N SER A 15 21.55 -31.31 49.39
CA SER A 15 21.25 -32.76 49.33
C SER A 15 21.78 -33.33 48.01
N ILE A 16 22.28 -34.57 48.02
CA ILE A 16 22.96 -35.23 46.89
C ILE A 16 22.24 -36.55 46.58
N GLY A 17 22.10 -36.89 45.30
CA GLY A 17 21.66 -38.19 44.80
C GLY A 17 22.52 -38.61 43.61
N VAL A 18 22.83 -39.91 43.49
CA VAL A 18 23.84 -40.46 42.57
C VAL A 18 23.23 -41.59 41.73
N GLY A 19 23.54 -41.70 40.43
CA GLY A 19 23.06 -42.79 39.58
C GLY A 19 23.57 -42.78 38.13
N PHE A 20 24.55 -43.65 37.87
CA PHE A 20 25.25 -44.03 36.62
C PHE A 20 24.55 -43.98 35.24
N GLU A 21 25.40 -43.99 34.20
CA GLU A 21 25.11 -44.14 32.76
C GLU A 21 24.66 -45.57 32.37
N TYR A 22 23.94 -45.72 31.24
CA TYR A 22 24.30 -46.66 30.14
C TYR A 22 23.36 -46.57 28.90
N GLY A 23 23.92 -46.72 27.70
CA GLY A 23 23.37 -47.57 26.62
C GLY A 23 22.07 -47.22 25.86
N GLU A 24 22.24 -46.53 24.72
CA GLU A 24 21.62 -46.80 23.40
C GLU A 24 20.09 -46.88 23.10
N SER A 25 19.77 -46.23 21.97
CA SER A 25 18.88 -46.70 20.88
C SER A 25 17.37 -46.42 20.86
N HIS A 26 16.90 -46.30 19.62
CA HIS A 26 15.60 -45.90 19.05
C HIS A 26 14.33 -46.41 19.78
N THR A 27 13.17 -45.74 19.71
CA THR A 27 12.52 -45.26 18.47
C THR A 27 11.40 -44.23 18.77
N ARG A 28 11.05 -43.39 17.77
CA ARG A 28 9.83 -42.55 17.61
C ARG A 28 8.83 -42.47 18.79
N VAL A 29 8.33 -41.26 19.07
CA VAL A 29 6.95 -40.83 18.74
C VAL A 29 6.72 -39.32 18.99
N HIS A 30 5.82 -38.74 18.20
CA HIS A 30 5.23 -37.38 18.24
C HIS A 30 6.13 -36.14 18.37
N ALA A 31 6.12 -35.33 17.30
CA ALA A 31 6.39 -33.90 17.39
C ALA A 31 5.21 -33.17 18.04
N ALA A 32 5.48 -32.32 19.03
CA ALA A 32 4.56 -31.32 19.56
C ALA A 32 5.37 -30.12 20.09
N SER A 33 4.84 -28.92 19.89
CA SER A 33 5.32 -27.64 20.45
C SER A 33 6.85 -27.43 20.53
N SER A 34 7.41 -26.79 19.49
CA SER A 34 8.24 -25.61 19.79
C SER A 34 7.37 -24.59 20.55
N SER A 35 7.97 -23.83 21.46
CA SER A 35 7.22 -23.00 22.41
C SER A 35 6.46 -21.86 21.73
N LYS A 36 5.14 -22.05 21.53
CA LYS A 36 4.22 -20.97 21.12
C LYS A 36 4.13 -19.91 22.22
N ALA A 37 4.91 -18.84 22.06
CA ALA A 37 4.61 -17.57 22.69
C ALA A 37 3.46 -16.92 21.92
N ASN A 38 2.21 -17.27 22.27
CA ASN A 38 0.98 -16.73 21.65
C ASN A 38 0.84 -15.21 21.92
N TYR A 39 1.62 -14.39 21.22
CA TYR A 39 1.39 -12.95 21.10
C TYR A 39 0.28 -12.70 20.08
N SER A 40 -0.94 -13.14 20.38
CA SER A 40 -2.13 -12.73 19.65
C SER A 40 -2.39 -11.24 19.91
N ILE A 41 -1.85 -10.38 19.06
CA ILE A 41 -1.87 -8.93 19.28
C ILE A 41 -3.31 -8.45 19.10
N ALA A 42 -3.97 -8.15 20.22
CA ALA A 42 -5.39 -7.85 20.24
C ALA A 42 -5.66 -6.52 19.52
N GLN A 43 -6.34 -6.60 18.36
CA GLN A 43 -6.81 -5.42 17.65
C GLN A 43 -7.89 -4.73 18.48
N LYS A 44 -7.73 -3.42 18.73
CA LYS A 44 -8.73 -2.61 19.43
C LYS A 44 -9.46 -1.74 18.39
N PRO A 45 -10.75 -1.98 18.09
CA PRO A 45 -11.54 -1.10 17.23
C PRO A 45 -11.56 0.34 17.76
N THR A 46 -11.76 1.32 16.89
CA THR A 46 -11.99 2.72 17.31
C THR A 46 -13.20 2.85 18.25
N ASP A 47 -13.14 3.82 19.16
CA ASP A 47 -14.23 4.09 20.08
C ASP A 47 -15.42 4.69 19.31
N LYS A 48 -16.66 4.41 19.74
CA LYS A 48 -17.85 5.06 19.14
C LYS A 48 -17.74 6.58 19.30
N PRO A 49 -17.92 7.37 18.21
CA PRO A 49 -17.83 8.82 18.28
C PRO A 49 -18.82 9.44 19.29
N LYS A 50 -18.41 10.54 19.92
CA LYS A 50 -19.20 11.30 20.91
C LYS A 50 -19.39 12.75 20.46
N ASP A 51 -19.66 12.90 19.17
CA ASP A 51 -19.58 14.18 18.46
C ASP A 51 -20.48 15.24 19.09
N LYS A 52 -19.90 16.41 19.39
CA LYS A 52 -20.56 17.49 20.15
C LYS A 52 -19.84 18.83 19.91
N PRO A 53 -20.45 19.98 20.25
CA PRO A 53 -19.80 21.27 20.06
C PRO A 53 -18.53 21.41 20.92
N ILE A 54 -17.47 21.94 20.33
CA ILE A 54 -16.21 22.20 21.03
C ILE A 54 -16.39 23.44 21.91
N LYS A 55 -16.44 23.22 23.22
CA LYS A 55 -16.55 24.27 24.23
C LYS A 55 -15.18 24.78 24.67
N VAL A 56 -15.01 26.09 24.63
CA VAL A 56 -13.78 26.79 25.01
C VAL A 56 -14.04 27.85 26.08
N VAL A 57 -13.00 28.13 26.85
CA VAL A 57 -12.90 29.22 27.83
C VAL A 57 -11.86 30.18 27.29
N VAL A 58 -12.27 31.39 26.90
CA VAL A 58 -11.38 32.42 26.33
C VAL A 58 -10.65 33.18 27.43
N SER A 59 -9.73 34.08 27.06
CA SER A 59 -8.75 34.65 28.01
C SER A 59 -9.31 35.52 29.14
N ASP A 60 -10.59 35.93 29.10
CA ASP A 60 -11.29 36.64 30.17
C ASP A 60 -12.11 35.71 31.11
N GLY A 61 -12.15 34.40 30.81
CA GLY A 61 -12.94 33.40 31.54
C GLY A 61 -14.33 33.14 30.95
N GLY A 62 -14.74 33.88 29.91
CA GLY A 62 -16.00 33.66 29.18
C GLY A 62 -16.03 32.30 28.48
N LYS A 63 -17.22 31.68 28.43
CA LYS A 63 -17.41 30.34 27.86
C LYS A 63 -18.17 30.40 26.54
N PHE A 64 -17.56 29.86 25.50
CA PHE A 64 -18.02 29.95 24.11
C PHE A 64 -17.86 28.60 23.40
N CYS A 65 -18.28 28.53 22.14
CA CYS A 65 -18.12 27.37 21.28
C CYS A 65 -17.43 27.76 19.96
N TYR A 66 -16.77 26.79 19.33
CA TYR A 66 -16.34 26.91 17.93
C TYR A 66 -17.55 26.78 16.99
N GLY A 67 -17.78 27.81 16.16
CA GLY A 67 -18.72 27.82 15.04
C GLY A 67 -17.96 27.89 13.70
N PRO A 68 -17.93 26.81 12.89
CA PRO A 68 -17.40 26.88 11.53
C PRO A 68 -18.27 27.76 10.61
N ILE A 69 -17.66 28.72 9.93
CA ILE A 69 -18.33 29.70 9.08
C ILE A 69 -17.61 29.91 7.74
N PHE A 70 -18.39 30.12 6.66
CA PHE A 70 -17.89 30.48 5.34
C PHE A 70 -18.21 31.95 5.06
N SER A 71 -17.18 32.77 4.82
CA SER A 71 -17.31 34.21 4.57
C SER A 71 -16.08 34.77 3.84
N GLY A 72 -16.23 35.90 3.13
CA GLY A 72 -15.09 36.56 2.46
C GLY A 72 -14.41 35.76 1.32
N GLY A 73 -14.92 34.58 0.97
CA GLY A 73 -14.31 33.66 0.01
C GLY A 73 -13.62 32.45 0.65
N GLU A 74 -13.59 32.36 1.99
CA GLU A 74 -12.93 31.30 2.73
C GLU A 74 -13.75 30.81 3.94
N SER A 75 -13.22 29.77 4.56
CA SER A 75 -13.73 29.06 5.72
C SER A 75 -12.94 29.43 6.98
N TYR A 76 -13.62 29.58 8.12
CA TYR A 76 -12.99 29.97 9.39
C TYR A 76 -13.63 29.23 10.56
N ILE A 77 -12.89 29.12 11.66
CA ILE A 77 -13.44 28.73 12.96
C ILE A 77 -13.71 30.00 13.77
N GLN A 78 -14.98 30.40 13.90
CA GLN A 78 -15.39 31.51 14.74
C GLN A 78 -15.57 31.04 16.20
N ILE A 79 -15.37 31.93 17.17
CA ILE A 79 -15.77 31.75 18.57
C ILE A 79 -17.07 32.52 18.77
N GLU A 80 -18.15 31.80 19.05
CA GLU A 80 -19.50 32.35 19.22
C GLU A 80 -20.23 31.68 20.39
N GLN A 81 -21.42 32.17 20.75
CA GLN A 81 -22.16 31.60 21.87
C GLN A 81 -22.66 30.19 21.53
N CYS A 82 -22.67 29.28 22.51
CA CYS A 82 -22.92 27.84 22.28
C CYS A 82 -24.36 27.46 21.83
N TRP A 83 -25.20 28.43 21.50
CA TRP A 83 -26.55 28.27 20.93
C TRP A 83 -26.68 28.91 19.54
N GLU A 84 -25.63 29.56 19.03
CA GLU A 84 -25.64 30.23 17.72
C GLU A 84 -25.64 29.21 16.59
N ARG A 85 -26.20 29.61 15.45
CA ARG A 85 -26.57 28.68 14.36
C ARG A 85 -25.40 27.98 13.69
N HIS A 86 -24.16 28.48 13.79
CA HIS A 86 -22.99 27.84 13.18
C HIS A 86 -22.34 26.83 14.14
N VAL A 87 -22.66 26.88 15.44
CA VAL A 87 -22.16 25.94 16.44
C VAL A 87 -22.73 24.55 16.19
N MET A 88 -21.85 23.61 15.85
CA MET A 88 -22.23 22.26 15.44
C MET A 88 -21.32 21.20 16.06
N ASN A 89 -21.72 19.93 15.92
CA ASN A 89 -21.01 18.79 16.49
C ASN A 89 -19.67 18.55 15.76
N ALA A 90 -18.58 18.48 16.53
CA ALA A 90 -17.26 18.12 16.03
C ALA A 90 -16.82 16.73 16.54
N ARG A 91 -15.94 16.09 15.78
CA ARG A 91 -15.26 14.84 16.11
C ARG A 91 -13.76 15.09 16.32
N TYR A 92 -13.12 14.27 17.15
CA TYR A 92 -11.65 14.19 17.26
C TYR A 92 -11.20 12.75 17.07
N ASP A 93 -10.72 12.42 15.88
CA ASP A 93 -10.60 11.03 15.41
C ASP A 93 -9.25 10.37 15.68
N VAL A 94 -9.17 9.07 15.38
CA VAL A 94 -7.96 8.25 15.55
C VAL A 94 -6.71 8.82 14.86
N PHE A 95 -6.87 9.54 13.74
CA PHE A 95 -5.78 10.19 13.00
C PHE A 95 -5.39 11.56 13.56
N GLN A 96 -5.95 11.94 14.72
CA GLN A 96 -5.75 13.24 15.40
C GLN A 96 -6.38 14.44 14.67
N ARG A 97 -7.36 14.20 13.80
CA ARG A 97 -8.05 15.26 13.06
C ARG A 97 -9.23 15.80 13.87
N ILE A 98 -9.45 17.11 13.82
CA ILE A 98 -10.65 17.76 14.37
C ILE A 98 -11.58 18.04 13.20
N SER A 99 -12.71 17.36 13.12
CA SER A 99 -13.59 17.40 11.96
C SER A 99 -15.03 17.81 12.28
N TYR A 100 -15.66 18.42 11.29
CA TYR A 100 -17.08 18.76 11.20
C TYR A 100 -17.70 18.05 10.00
N TYR A 101 -18.99 17.74 10.07
CA TYR A 101 -19.75 17.18 8.95
C TYR A 101 -20.72 18.26 8.45
N ILE A 102 -20.40 18.86 7.31
CA ILE A 102 -21.06 20.06 6.75
C ILE A 102 -21.51 19.73 5.34
N GLU A 103 -22.81 19.85 5.05
CA GLU A 103 -23.40 19.55 3.73
C GLU A 103 -22.91 18.20 3.15
N ASP A 104 -23.05 17.15 3.98
CA ASP A 104 -22.59 15.78 3.76
C ASP A 104 -21.08 15.59 3.46
N THR A 105 -20.26 16.60 3.74
CA THR A 105 -18.80 16.59 3.55
C THR A 105 -18.07 16.63 4.89
N TRP A 106 -17.02 15.80 5.07
CA TRP A 106 -16.14 15.91 6.24
C TRP A 106 -15.09 16.99 6.02
N LEU A 107 -15.15 18.06 6.81
CA LEU A 107 -14.20 19.17 6.77
C LEU A 107 -13.41 19.25 8.08
N CYS A 108 -12.09 19.37 7.97
CA CYS A 108 -11.13 19.31 9.06
C CYS A 108 -10.50 20.69 9.32
N ILE A 109 -10.31 21.03 10.60
CA ILE A 109 -9.54 22.21 11.00
C ILE A 109 -8.10 22.00 10.52
N THR A 110 -7.61 22.92 9.69
CA THR A 110 -6.32 22.81 9.01
C THR A 110 -5.43 23.98 9.40
N ALA A 111 -4.18 23.71 9.78
CA ALA A 111 -3.19 24.74 10.06
C ALA A 111 -2.75 25.45 8.77
N PRO A 112 -2.62 26.79 8.76
CA PRO A 112 -2.13 27.53 7.60
C PRO A 112 -0.68 27.18 7.26
N GLU A 113 -0.48 26.63 6.07
CA GLU A 113 0.79 26.09 5.54
C GLU A 113 1.94 27.11 5.60
N THR A 114 1.68 28.35 5.18
CA THR A 114 2.61 29.50 5.21
C THR A 114 3.20 29.75 6.60
N VAL A 115 2.38 29.61 7.65
CA VAL A 115 2.79 29.81 9.05
C VAL A 115 3.62 28.64 9.56
N ILE A 116 3.35 27.42 9.10
CA ILE A 116 4.18 26.24 9.41
C ILE A 116 5.55 26.36 8.74
N HIS A 117 5.58 26.71 7.45
CA HIS A 117 6.80 26.84 6.63
C HIS A 117 7.61 28.12 6.84
N ALA A 118 7.16 29.02 7.73
CA ALA A 118 7.84 30.27 8.12
C ALA A 118 7.82 31.39 7.07
N GLU A 119 6.90 31.30 6.10
CA GLU A 119 6.64 32.36 5.14
C GLU A 119 5.86 33.50 5.80
N GLU A 120 4.91 33.16 6.68
CA GLU A 120 4.14 34.10 7.48
C GLU A 120 4.29 33.88 8.99
N ASN A 121 4.04 34.94 9.77
CA ASN A 121 4.19 34.92 11.23
C ASN A 121 2.97 34.37 11.96
N TRP A 122 1.77 34.64 11.44
CA TRP A 122 0.48 34.19 11.97
C TRP A 122 -0.56 34.18 10.85
N ASP A 123 -1.57 33.32 10.97
CA ASP A 123 -2.75 33.32 10.11
C ASP A 123 -3.88 32.50 10.78
N TYR A 124 -5.11 32.65 10.29
CA TYR A 124 -6.28 31.93 10.76
C TYR A 124 -6.23 30.43 10.41
N VAL A 125 -6.98 29.61 11.16
CA VAL A 125 -7.19 28.21 10.77
C VAL A 125 -8.44 28.07 9.90
N HIS A 126 -8.28 27.32 8.81
CA HIS A 126 -9.32 27.12 7.80
C HIS A 126 -9.90 25.72 7.85
N LEU A 127 -11.01 25.50 7.15
CA LEU A 127 -11.53 24.17 6.85
C LEU A 127 -11.07 23.69 5.47
N ARG A 128 -10.63 22.43 5.42
CA ARG A 128 -10.31 21.69 4.19
C ARG A 128 -10.95 20.30 4.25
N PRO A 129 -11.18 19.61 3.13
CA PRO A 129 -11.66 18.23 3.16
C PRO A 129 -10.75 17.36 4.01
N CYS A 130 -11.37 16.58 4.90
CA CYS A 130 -10.65 15.68 5.78
C CYS A 130 -9.88 14.63 4.97
N THR A 131 -8.57 14.54 5.16
CA THR A 131 -7.73 13.50 4.55
C THR A 131 -6.83 12.85 5.59
N ILE A 132 -6.21 11.71 5.30
CA ILE A 132 -5.35 10.98 6.26
C ILE A 132 -3.84 11.16 6.02
N ASN A 133 -3.45 11.79 4.90
CA ASN A 133 -2.06 12.11 4.56
C ASN A 133 -1.67 13.57 4.87
N ASP A 134 -2.62 14.49 5.03
CA ASP A 134 -2.32 15.89 5.36
C ASP A 134 -1.85 16.07 6.84
N PRO A 135 -0.60 16.49 7.09
CA PRO A 135 -0.10 16.72 8.44
C PRO A 135 -0.63 18.01 9.07
N LEU A 136 -1.14 18.97 8.29
CA LEU A 136 -1.69 20.25 8.76
C LEU A 136 -3.06 20.09 9.43
N GLN A 137 -3.77 18.99 9.16
CA GLN A 137 -5.05 18.65 9.79
C GLN A 137 -4.92 18.00 11.16
N ARG A 138 -3.68 17.75 11.63
CA ARG A 138 -3.42 16.99 12.87
C ARG A 138 -3.19 17.88 14.07
N TRP A 139 -4.01 17.67 15.10
CA TRP A 139 -3.99 18.42 16.35
C TRP A 139 -3.78 17.50 17.55
N ILE A 140 -2.91 17.91 18.47
CA ILE A 140 -2.70 17.24 19.76
C ILE A 140 -3.18 18.11 20.90
N VAL A 141 -3.63 17.51 22.00
CA VAL A 141 -4.09 18.25 23.19
C VAL A 141 -2.96 18.32 24.22
N LYS A 142 -2.52 19.54 24.54
CA LYS A 142 -1.60 19.88 25.64
C LYS A 142 -2.17 21.07 26.39
N GLU A 143 -2.03 21.10 27.72
CA GLU A 143 -2.50 22.24 28.55
C GLU A 143 -3.98 22.57 28.31
N ASN A 144 -4.83 21.54 28.20
CA ASN A 144 -6.24 21.63 27.81
C ASN A 144 -6.48 22.45 26.53
N SER A 145 -5.54 22.49 25.59
CA SER A 145 -5.60 23.32 24.38
C SER A 145 -5.19 22.49 23.17
N PHE A 146 -5.64 22.85 21.97
CA PHE A 146 -5.15 22.24 20.74
C PHE A 146 -3.82 22.86 20.32
N TRP A 147 -2.92 22.01 19.83
CA TRP A 147 -1.64 22.38 19.24
C TRP A 147 -1.43 21.60 17.95
N THR A 148 -0.62 22.13 17.03
CA THR A 148 -0.15 21.41 15.84
C THR A 148 0.53 20.08 16.22
N ALA A 149 0.61 19.11 15.30
CA ALA A 149 1.14 17.78 15.60
C ALA A 149 2.61 17.77 16.08
N ASP A 150 3.45 18.70 15.63
CA ASP A 150 4.82 18.93 16.14
C ASP A 150 4.83 19.54 17.56
N GLY A 151 3.67 20.02 18.01
CA GLY A 151 3.44 20.61 19.30
C GLY A 151 4.08 21.98 19.49
N ARG A 152 4.40 22.71 18.40
CA ARG A 152 5.02 24.04 18.44
C ARG A 152 4.01 25.19 18.50
N TYR A 153 2.91 25.10 17.76
CA TYR A 153 1.95 26.18 17.64
C TYR A 153 0.61 25.81 18.31
N ARG A 154 0.15 26.67 19.21
CA ARG A 154 -1.13 26.55 19.92
C ARG A 154 -2.23 27.21 19.09
N LEU A 155 -3.41 26.58 19.03
CA LEU A 155 -4.62 27.23 18.54
C LEU A 155 -5.09 28.28 19.56
N LYS A 156 -5.18 29.52 19.09
CA LYS A 156 -5.56 30.73 19.83
C LYS A 156 -6.74 31.40 19.12
N ASP A 157 -7.27 32.51 19.64
CA ASP A 157 -8.31 33.30 18.96
C ASP A 157 -7.92 34.78 18.78
N THR A 158 -8.28 35.39 17.67
CA THR A 158 -8.11 36.84 17.46
C THR A 158 -9.27 37.36 16.63
N ASN A 159 -9.81 38.54 16.99
CA ASN A 159 -11.04 39.07 16.42
C ASN A 159 -12.25 38.10 16.43
N TRP A 160 -12.30 37.19 17.43
CA TRP A 160 -13.23 36.05 17.52
C TRP A 160 -13.04 34.93 16.49
N TYR A 161 -11.88 34.81 15.84
CA TYR A 161 -11.57 33.70 14.92
C TYR A 161 -10.31 32.92 15.35
N GLY A 162 -10.33 31.60 15.17
CA GLY A 162 -9.22 30.70 15.49
C GLY A 162 -7.99 30.96 14.61
N TYR A 163 -6.81 31.08 15.23
CA TYR A 163 -5.55 31.34 14.53
C TYR A 163 -4.37 30.61 15.19
N ILE A 164 -3.26 30.48 14.45
CA ILE A 164 -1.96 30.09 15.01
C ILE A 164 -0.92 31.18 14.73
N SER A 165 0.12 31.24 15.56
CA SER A 165 1.22 32.18 15.41
C SER A 165 2.54 31.61 15.88
N ARG A 166 3.62 32.00 15.18
CA ARG A 166 5.02 31.72 15.53
C ARG A 166 5.52 32.59 16.69
N ASN A 167 4.84 33.70 16.98
CA ASN A 167 5.21 34.62 18.05
C ASN A 167 4.69 34.11 19.40
N SER A 168 5.61 33.77 20.30
CA SER A 168 5.30 33.31 21.67
C SER A 168 4.61 34.38 22.53
N GLY A 169 4.78 35.67 22.20
CA GLY A 169 4.15 36.80 22.89
C GLY A 169 2.69 37.09 22.51
N ASP A 170 2.18 36.47 21.43
CA ASP A 170 0.83 36.76 20.94
C ASP A 170 -0.24 36.25 21.92
N LYS A 171 -1.26 37.08 22.17
CA LYS A 171 -2.22 36.93 23.27
C LYS A 171 -3.41 36.04 22.86
N TYR A 172 -4.45 36.04 23.72
CA TYR A 172 -5.72 35.33 23.49
C TYR A 172 -5.55 33.81 23.38
N ASN A 173 -4.88 33.26 24.40
CA ASN A 173 -4.87 31.83 24.68
C ASN A 173 -6.23 31.43 25.29
N HIS A 174 -7.06 30.70 24.54
CA HIS A 174 -8.21 29.98 25.10
C HIS A 174 -7.83 28.54 25.50
N THR A 175 -8.66 27.90 26.33
CA THR A 175 -8.55 26.47 26.69
C THR A 175 -9.89 25.77 26.44
N LEU A 176 -9.88 24.44 26.36
CA LEU A 176 -11.08 23.60 26.33
C LEU A 176 -11.76 23.61 27.70
N ASP A 177 -13.09 23.76 27.70
CA ASP A 177 -13.90 23.60 28.91
C ASP A 177 -13.80 22.16 29.46
N SER A 178 -13.92 22.01 30.78
CA SER A 178 -13.77 20.71 31.46
C SER A 178 -14.79 19.64 31.00
N SER A 179 -15.91 20.04 30.40
CA SER A 179 -16.86 19.11 29.76
C SER A 179 -16.30 18.42 28.51
N MET A 180 -15.21 18.90 27.92
CA MET A 180 -14.55 18.29 26.75
C MET A 180 -13.65 17.09 27.11
N ASN A 181 -13.31 16.88 28.38
CA ASN A 181 -12.39 15.84 28.86
C ASN A 181 -12.67 14.42 28.33
N ASP A 182 -13.94 14.01 28.28
CA ASP A 182 -14.37 12.69 27.79
C ASP A 182 -14.30 12.57 26.25
N TRP A 183 -14.56 13.68 25.55
CA TRP A 183 -14.47 13.77 24.08
C TRP A 183 -12.99 13.71 23.63
N VAL A 184 -12.10 14.44 24.29
CA VAL A 184 -10.64 14.38 24.02
C VAL A 184 -10.06 12.97 24.22
N LYS A 185 -10.59 12.23 25.21
CA LYS A 185 -10.18 10.85 25.50
C LYS A 185 -10.79 9.80 24.57
N THR A 186 -11.86 10.12 23.85
CA THR A 186 -12.53 9.18 22.94
C THR A 186 -11.75 9.11 21.63
N ILE A 187 -11.20 7.94 21.31
CA ILE A 187 -10.41 7.70 20.09
C ILE A 187 -11.39 7.30 18.99
N ALA A 188 -12.12 8.31 18.50
CA ALA A 188 -13.29 8.14 17.66
C ALA A 188 -12.97 7.54 16.28
N THR A 189 -13.88 6.71 15.77
CA THR A 189 -13.89 6.24 14.37
C THR A 189 -13.83 7.44 13.42
N PRO A 190 -12.92 7.45 12.43
CA PRO A 190 -12.76 8.58 11.51
C PRO A 190 -14.04 8.86 10.70
N GLY A 191 -14.18 10.10 10.21
CA GLY A 191 -15.32 10.49 9.37
C GLY A 191 -15.23 9.93 7.95
N ASN A 192 -14.05 10.04 7.36
CA ASN A 192 -13.65 9.49 6.07
C ASN A 192 -12.20 8.98 6.15
N ILE A 193 -11.71 8.33 5.09
CA ILE A 193 -10.30 7.91 4.90
C ILE A 193 -9.71 8.47 3.60
N SER A 194 -10.10 9.70 3.23
CA SER A 194 -9.73 10.31 1.96
C SER A 194 -8.24 10.66 1.88
N ILE A 195 -7.71 10.74 0.65
CA ILE A 195 -6.31 11.05 0.34
C ILE A 195 -6.27 12.34 -0.48
N GLN A 196 -5.45 13.31 -0.07
CA GLN A 196 -5.12 14.48 -0.89
C GLN A 196 -4.10 14.06 -1.95
N THR A 197 -4.34 14.40 -3.22
CA THR A 197 -3.50 14.05 -4.36
C THR A 197 -3.66 15.07 -5.48
N SER A 198 -2.68 15.17 -6.36
CA SER A 198 -2.84 15.71 -7.70
C SER A 198 -3.12 14.57 -8.71
N ILE A 199 -3.61 14.93 -9.89
CA ILE A 199 -3.59 14.08 -11.09
C ILE A 199 -2.93 14.89 -12.19
N ALA A 200 -1.79 14.41 -12.67
CA ALA A 200 -0.97 15.07 -13.67
C ALA A 200 -0.87 14.26 -14.97
N TRP A 201 -0.49 14.92 -16.05
CA TRP A 201 -0.11 14.30 -17.32
C TRP A 201 1.01 15.10 -17.98
N ASP A 202 1.78 14.42 -18.83
CA ASP A 202 3.00 14.95 -19.43
C ASP A 202 2.85 15.15 -20.95
N LEU A 203 3.35 16.29 -21.44
CA LEU A 203 3.33 16.71 -22.83
C LEU A 203 4.76 16.92 -23.34
N GLN A 204 5.19 16.11 -24.31
CA GLN A 204 6.43 16.38 -25.04
C GLN A 204 6.24 17.59 -25.96
N THR A 205 7.04 18.64 -25.76
CA THR A 205 7.10 19.81 -26.64
C THR A 205 8.50 19.97 -27.23
N THR A 206 8.71 20.98 -28.09
CA THR A 206 10.04 21.30 -28.62
C THR A 206 10.98 21.90 -27.57
N GLN A 207 10.46 22.30 -26.40
CA GLN A 207 11.23 22.91 -25.31
C GLN A 207 11.58 21.91 -24.20
N GLY A 208 10.87 20.78 -24.09
CA GLY A 208 11.15 19.74 -23.11
C GLY A 208 9.99 18.76 -22.91
N ASN A 209 9.92 18.18 -21.70
CA ASN A 209 8.71 17.54 -21.21
C ASN A 209 7.98 18.52 -20.30
N GLU A 210 6.69 18.72 -20.55
CA GLU A 210 5.88 19.72 -19.87
C GLU A 210 4.74 19.05 -19.10
N ARG A 211 4.78 19.15 -17.77
CA ARG A 211 3.70 18.66 -16.91
C ARG A 211 2.51 19.61 -16.88
N TYR A 212 1.32 19.03 -16.76
CA TYR A 212 0.05 19.71 -16.54
C TYR A 212 -0.80 18.92 -15.53
N PHE A 213 -1.64 19.61 -14.76
CA PHE A 213 -2.48 19.02 -13.70
C PHE A 213 -3.96 19.14 -14.05
N VAL A 214 -4.73 18.07 -13.89
CA VAL A 214 -6.17 18.02 -14.13
C VAL A 214 -6.92 18.84 -13.08
N ARG A 215 -7.88 19.65 -13.51
CA ARG A 215 -8.79 20.40 -12.66
C ARG A 215 -10.21 20.44 -13.23
N TRP A 216 -11.15 21.07 -12.53
CA TRP A 216 -12.46 21.36 -13.10
C TRP A 216 -12.30 22.13 -14.43
N GLY A 217 -12.83 21.53 -15.49
CA GLY A 217 -12.97 22.14 -16.82
C GLY A 217 -11.74 22.10 -17.72
N GLY A 218 -10.63 21.49 -17.30
CA GLY A 218 -9.41 21.43 -18.12
C GLY A 218 -8.19 20.96 -17.35
N SER A 219 -7.02 21.41 -17.79
CA SER A 219 -5.74 21.20 -17.10
C SER A 219 -4.95 22.50 -17.01
N ASP A 220 -4.05 22.59 -16.04
CA ASP A 220 -3.27 23.80 -15.74
C ASP A 220 -1.78 23.50 -15.52
N LYS A 221 -0.94 24.53 -15.43
CA LYS A 221 0.47 24.40 -15.03
C LYS A 221 0.64 24.24 -13.52
N ASN A 222 -0.24 24.87 -12.75
CA ASN A 222 -0.19 24.84 -11.29
C ASN A 222 -0.79 23.54 -10.76
N THR A 223 -0.12 22.91 -9.79
CA THR A 223 -0.66 21.77 -9.04
C THR A 223 -2.02 22.14 -8.46
N THR A 224 -3.02 21.32 -8.75
CA THR A 224 -4.39 21.54 -8.26
C THR A 224 -4.75 20.40 -7.31
N PRO A 225 -5.02 20.67 -6.02
CA PRO A 225 -5.44 19.64 -5.07
C PRO A 225 -6.75 18.97 -5.49
N LEU A 226 -6.72 17.65 -5.51
CA LEU A 226 -7.88 16.78 -5.61
C LEU A 226 -7.94 15.88 -4.38
N TYR A 227 -9.14 15.40 -4.09
CA TYR A 227 -9.43 14.58 -2.92
C TYR A 227 -10.01 13.26 -3.42
N TYR A 228 -9.27 12.16 -3.21
CA TYR A 228 -9.73 10.81 -3.50
C TYR A 228 -10.36 10.21 -2.24
N ASN A 229 -11.63 9.81 -2.29
CA ASN A 229 -12.27 9.04 -1.21
C ASN A 229 -12.28 7.55 -1.60
N PRO A 230 -11.52 6.67 -0.92
CA PRO A 230 -11.43 5.24 -1.26
C PRO A 230 -12.74 4.45 -1.11
N GLU A 231 -13.70 4.94 -0.33
CA GLU A 231 -14.96 4.23 -0.05
C GLU A 231 -16.01 4.47 -1.15
N SER A 232 -16.10 5.72 -1.64
CA SER A 232 -17.01 6.14 -2.72
C SER A 232 -16.35 6.18 -4.11
N GLY A 233 -15.02 6.01 -4.18
CA GLY A 233 -14.23 6.17 -5.41
C GLY A 233 -14.22 7.61 -5.95
N HIS A 234 -14.77 8.57 -5.22
CA HIS A 234 -14.90 9.95 -5.67
C HIS A 234 -13.53 10.60 -5.86
N LEU A 235 -13.31 11.23 -7.03
CA LEU A 235 -12.22 12.16 -7.28
C LEU A 235 -12.81 13.58 -7.32
N ALA A 236 -12.56 14.36 -6.27
CA ALA A 236 -13.23 15.65 -6.05
C ALA A 236 -12.27 16.85 -6.02
N GLN A 237 -12.78 18.00 -6.46
CA GLN A 237 -12.19 19.33 -6.22
C GLN A 237 -13.02 20.07 -5.16
N TYR A 238 -12.35 20.81 -4.28
CA TYR A 238 -12.98 21.56 -3.19
C TYR A 238 -13.24 23.03 -3.57
N ASN A 239 -14.38 23.58 -3.14
CA ASN A 239 -14.67 25.00 -3.22
C ASN A 239 -14.63 25.65 -1.82
N PRO A 240 -13.58 26.42 -1.46
CA PRO A 240 -13.47 27.06 -0.14
C PRO A 240 -14.54 28.13 0.11
N VAL A 241 -15.20 28.65 -0.93
CA VAL A 241 -16.26 29.66 -0.81
C VAL A 241 -17.55 29.07 -0.24
N SER A 242 -17.83 27.78 -0.47
CA SER A 242 -19.07 27.10 -0.07
C SER A 242 -18.86 25.84 0.78
N GLY A 243 -17.63 25.39 0.97
CA GLY A 243 -17.32 24.13 1.67
C GLY A 243 -17.62 22.86 0.86
N SER A 244 -18.07 23.00 -0.40
CA SER A 244 -18.63 21.90 -1.18
C SER A 244 -17.58 21.14 -2.01
N LEU A 245 -17.82 19.84 -2.24
CA LEU A 245 -17.04 19.01 -3.16
C LEU A 245 -17.68 18.92 -4.54
N TYR A 246 -16.85 19.00 -5.59
CA TYR A 246 -17.24 18.79 -6.98
C TYR A 246 -16.50 17.58 -7.53
N CYS A 247 -17.20 16.47 -7.74
CA CYS A 247 -16.64 15.21 -8.21
C CYS A 247 -16.57 15.14 -9.73
N MET A 248 -15.61 14.35 -10.19
CA MET A 248 -15.49 13.85 -11.55
C MET A 248 -16.57 12.79 -11.82
N TYR A 249 -17.45 12.99 -12.81
CA TYR A 249 -18.45 12.00 -13.26
C TYR A 249 -18.16 11.54 -14.69
N SER A 250 -18.13 10.23 -14.90
CA SER A 250 -18.15 9.62 -16.23
C SER A 250 -19.54 9.73 -16.87
N GLN A 251 -19.58 9.83 -18.20
CA GLN A 251 -20.82 9.95 -18.98
C GLN A 251 -20.87 9.04 -20.23
N VAL A 252 -20.06 7.97 -20.28
CA VAL A 252 -19.86 7.15 -21.49
C VAL A 252 -21.15 6.48 -21.98
N GLY A 253 -21.84 5.74 -21.12
CA GLY A 253 -23.12 5.08 -21.46
C GLY A 253 -23.01 4.18 -22.70
N GLU A 254 -23.91 4.37 -23.67
CA GLU A 254 -23.90 3.61 -24.92
C GLU A 254 -22.77 4.03 -25.89
N SER A 255 -22.32 5.30 -25.83
CA SER A 255 -21.26 5.86 -26.69
C SER A 255 -19.90 5.18 -26.48
N ASN A 256 -18.98 5.35 -27.43
CA ASN A 256 -17.60 4.86 -27.30
C ASN A 256 -16.78 5.68 -26.29
N TRP A 257 -17.09 6.97 -26.17
CA TRP A 257 -16.47 7.91 -25.23
C TRP A 257 -17.45 9.05 -24.93
N ASN A 258 -17.22 9.76 -23.83
CA ASN A 258 -17.90 11.03 -23.55
C ASN A 258 -17.08 11.88 -22.57
N TRP A 259 -17.28 13.20 -22.59
CA TRP A 259 -16.63 14.14 -21.67
C TRP A 259 -16.95 13.82 -20.21
N VAL A 260 -16.00 14.13 -19.33
CA VAL A 260 -16.22 14.14 -17.89
C VAL A 260 -17.09 15.34 -17.53
N LYS A 261 -18.09 15.12 -16.68
CA LYS A 261 -18.84 16.18 -16.01
C LYS A 261 -18.28 16.41 -14.62
N TRP A 262 -18.08 17.65 -14.22
CA TRP A 262 -17.85 18.02 -12.82
C TRP A 262 -19.18 18.43 -12.19
N ALA A 263 -19.53 17.88 -11.03
CA ALA A 263 -20.80 18.16 -10.35
C ALA A 263 -20.71 17.99 -8.82
N LEU A 264 -21.61 18.65 -8.09
CA LEU A 264 -21.71 18.56 -6.63
C LEU A 264 -21.81 17.11 -6.16
N CYS A 265 -21.03 16.76 -5.14
CA CYS A 265 -21.01 15.46 -4.49
C CYS A 265 -20.68 15.61 -2.99
N SER A 266 -20.61 14.48 -2.28
CA SER A 266 -20.40 14.43 -0.84
C SER A 266 -19.55 13.21 -0.42
N ASP A 267 -19.22 13.11 0.87
CA ASP A 267 -18.57 11.95 1.49
C ASP A 267 -19.57 10.83 1.86
N ALA A 268 -20.87 11.00 1.58
CA ALA A 268 -21.88 9.99 1.85
C ALA A 268 -21.59 8.68 1.08
N PRO A 269 -21.81 7.48 1.68
CA PRO A 269 -21.54 6.21 1.01
C PRO A 269 -22.34 6.03 -0.30
N THR A 270 -21.65 5.66 -1.38
CA THR A 270 -22.24 5.42 -2.71
C THR A 270 -21.98 3.99 -3.18
N SER A 271 -22.74 3.48 -4.16
CA SER A 271 -22.39 2.21 -4.80
C SER A 271 -21.15 2.39 -5.68
N LYS A 272 -20.38 1.31 -5.86
CA LYS A 272 -19.31 1.25 -6.87
C LYS A 272 -19.86 1.39 -8.31
N ASP A 273 -21.17 1.23 -8.51
CA ASP A 273 -21.86 1.49 -9.79
C ASP A 273 -22.19 2.98 -10.04
N ASN A 274 -21.82 3.89 -9.13
CA ASN A 274 -22.03 5.33 -9.29
C ASN A 274 -21.12 5.88 -10.41
N PRO A 275 -21.62 6.68 -11.37
CA PRO A 275 -20.76 7.30 -12.39
C PRO A 275 -19.67 8.25 -11.86
N ALA A 276 -19.67 8.62 -10.58
CA ALA A 276 -18.54 9.31 -9.91
C ALA A 276 -17.51 8.39 -9.25
N PHE A 277 -17.68 7.07 -9.28
CA PHE A 277 -16.69 6.12 -8.79
C PHE A 277 -15.55 5.96 -9.80
N TRP A 278 -14.31 6.21 -9.34
CA TRP A 278 -13.08 5.98 -10.08
C TRP A 278 -12.14 5.05 -9.33
N ASN A 279 -11.41 4.26 -10.11
CA ASN A 279 -10.45 3.28 -9.65
C ASN A 279 -9.03 3.76 -9.99
N VAL A 280 -8.23 3.99 -8.94
CA VAL A 280 -6.82 4.41 -9.03
C VAL A 280 -5.82 3.29 -8.75
N TYR A 281 -6.28 2.05 -8.49
CA TYR A 281 -5.41 0.90 -8.16
C TYR A 281 -4.49 0.43 -9.31
N LEU A 282 -4.53 1.12 -10.46
CA LEU A 282 -3.67 0.88 -11.62
C LEU A 282 -2.56 1.95 -11.78
N GLU A 283 -2.46 2.89 -10.86
CA GLU A 283 -1.38 3.89 -10.79
C GLU A 283 -0.04 3.32 -10.33
N THR A 284 1.05 3.96 -10.76
CA THR A 284 2.45 3.58 -10.49
C THR A 284 3.37 4.79 -10.61
N GLU A 285 4.60 4.73 -10.09
CA GLU A 285 5.63 5.76 -10.23
C GLU A 285 5.88 6.18 -11.70
N GLU A 286 5.80 5.25 -12.65
CA GLU A 286 5.94 5.52 -14.09
C GLU A 286 4.62 5.95 -14.78
N GLY A 287 3.60 6.25 -13.99
CA GLY A 287 2.24 6.58 -14.41
C GLY A 287 1.32 5.39 -14.68
N GLY A 288 0.01 5.56 -14.48
CA GLY A 288 -1.01 4.54 -14.70
C GLY A 288 -2.18 5.01 -15.57
N MET A 289 -3.32 4.34 -15.38
CA MET A 289 -4.59 4.60 -16.05
C MET A 289 -5.71 4.48 -15.03
N ILE A 290 -6.31 5.60 -14.67
CA ILE A 290 -7.52 5.68 -13.86
C ILE A 290 -8.71 5.18 -14.69
N THR A 291 -9.59 4.35 -14.11
CA THR A 291 -10.80 3.86 -14.80
C THR A 291 -12.07 4.19 -14.04
N ASP A 292 -13.19 4.37 -14.75
CA ASP A 292 -14.50 4.59 -14.13
C ASP A 292 -15.14 3.29 -13.60
N TYR A 293 -16.35 3.43 -13.03
CA TYR A 293 -17.24 2.36 -12.55
C TYR A 293 -17.51 1.20 -13.53
N GLN A 294 -17.36 1.40 -14.85
CA GLN A 294 -17.54 0.37 -15.87
C GLN A 294 -16.21 -0.14 -16.46
N GLY A 295 -15.08 0.34 -15.94
CA GLY A 295 -13.75 0.06 -16.49
C GLY A 295 -13.41 0.89 -17.73
N ASN A 296 -14.16 1.96 -18.06
CA ASN A 296 -13.76 2.89 -19.11
C ASN A 296 -12.51 3.66 -18.66
N ALA A 297 -11.54 3.83 -19.56
CA ALA A 297 -10.32 4.57 -19.29
C ALA A 297 -10.57 6.07 -19.23
N LEU A 298 -10.01 6.75 -18.21
CA LEU A 298 -9.82 8.19 -18.24
C LEU A 298 -8.80 8.54 -19.35
N ARG A 299 -9.05 9.66 -20.04
CA ARG A 299 -8.18 10.24 -21.07
C ARG A 299 -8.15 11.75 -20.97
N VAL A 300 -7.07 12.33 -21.49
CA VAL A 300 -6.93 13.78 -21.70
C VAL A 300 -6.43 14.06 -23.12
N THR A 301 -7.00 15.08 -23.73
CA THR A 301 -6.64 15.63 -25.05
C THR A 301 -5.33 16.43 -24.95
N ARG A 302 -4.29 16.02 -25.70
CA ARG A 302 -2.99 16.72 -25.69
C ARG A 302 -2.92 17.92 -26.65
N TYR A 303 -3.89 18.06 -27.55
CA TYR A 303 -3.98 19.10 -28.58
C TYR A 303 -5.44 19.51 -28.87
N GLY A 304 -5.65 20.44 -29.81
CA GLY A 304 -6.97 20.81 -30.31
C GLY A 304 -7.74 21.84 -29.46
N PRO A 305 -9.00 22.16 -29.82
CA PRO A 305 -9.77 23.22 -29.17
C PRO A 305 -10.18 22.88 -27.72
N ASN A 306 -10.31 21.59 -27.40
CA ASN A 306 -10.61 21.10 -26.06
C ASN A 306 -9.33 20.60 -25.38
N TRP A 307 -8.18 21.25 -25.62
CA TRP A 307 -6.89 20.87 -25.03
C TRP A 307 -6.96 20.77 -23.50
N GLY A 308 -6.33 19.75 -22.92
CA GLY A 308 -6.27 19.54 -21.47
C GLY A 308 -7.59 19.13 -20.80
N ALA A 309 -8.67 18.95 -21.55
CA ALA A 309 -9.95 18.48 -21.02
C ALA A 309 -9.97 16.96 -20.87
N VAL A 310 -10.48 16.48 -19.73
CA VAL A 310 -10.60 15.05 -19.44
C VAL A 310 -11.93 14.45 -19.92
N TYR A 311 -11.88 13.19 -20.32
CA TYR A 311 -13.02 12.41 -20.80
C TYR A 311 -12.81 10.91 -20.51
N ALA A 312 -13.88 10.11 -20.62
CA ALA A 312 -13.83 8.66 -20.43
C ALA A 312 -14.09 7.92 -21.76
N THR A 313 -13.46 6.76 -21.98
CA THR A 313 -13.71 5.91 -23.17
C THR A 313 -13.64 4.41 -22.88
N LYS A 314 -14.43 3.64 -23.63
CA LYS A 314 -14.39 2.18 -23.64
C LYS A 314 -13.02 1.70 -24.09
N LEU A 315 -12.48 0.72 -23.37
CA LEU A 315 -11.17 0.10 -23.65
C LEU A 315 -11.05 -0.40 -25.10
N SER A 316 -12.14 -0.93 -25.67
CA SER A 316 -12.25 -1.40 -27.07
C SER A 316 -12.26 -0.30 -28.15
N TYR A 317 -12.15 0.97 -27.73
CA TYR A 317 -12.02 2.14 -28.61
C TYR A 317 -10.64 2.81 -28.52
N LEU A 318 -9.77 2.45 -27.57
CA LEU A 318 -8.47 3.09 -27.32
C LEU A 318 -7.58 3.14 -28.58
N ASP A 319 -7.47 2.04 -29.33
CA ASP A 319 -6.72 1.95 -30.60
C ASP A 319 -7.21 2.91 -31.70
N LYS A 320 -8.48 3.32 -31.62
CA LYS A 320 -9.18 4.15 -32.62
C LYS A 320 -9.20 5.61 -32.20
N ASP A 321 -9.14 5.87 -30.88
CA ASP A 321 -9.21 7.19 -30.28
C ASP A 321 -7.88 7.95 -30.38
N THR A 322 -7.56 8.36 -31.61
CA THR A 322 -6.32 9.05 -31.99
C THR A 322 -6.51 10.57 -32.18
N THR A 323 -7.74 11.05 -32.18
CA THR A 323 -8.11 12.47 -32.36
C THR A 323 -7.47 13.34 -31.28
N ASN A 324 -6.80 14.44 -31.65
CA ASN A 324 -6.05 15.30 -30.73
C ASN A 324 -4.93 14.59 -29.94
N SER A 325 -4.47 13.43 -30.44
CA SER A 325 -3.42 12.58 -29.86
C SER A 325 -3.55 12.40 -28.34
N PRO A 326 -4.58 11.70 -27.83
CA PRO A 326 -4.86 11.66 -26.39
C PRO A 326 -3.75 10.96 -25.59
N THR A 327 -3.86 11.00 -24.26
CA THR A 327 -3.17 10.07 -23.37
C THR A 327 -4.10 9.57 -22.27
N SER A 328 -3.90 8.31 -21.87
CA SER A 328 -4.45 7.72 -20.63
C SER A 328 -3.38 7.56 -19.55
N LEU A 329 -2.13 7.95 -19.83
CA LEU A 329 -1.03 7.88 -18.87
C LEU A 329 -1.07 9.12 -17.96
N PHE A 330 -1.58 8.92 -16.75
CA PHE A 330 -1.57 9.92 -15.68
C PHE A 330 -0.41 9.66 -14.71
N VAL A 331 -0.07 10.65 -13.90
CA VAL A 331 0.88 10.57 -12.80
C VAL A 331 0.19 11.15 -11.56
N VAL A 332 0.35 10.50 -10.42
CA VAL A 332 -0.26 10.88 -9.14
C VAL A 332 0.80 11.03 -8.06
N ASP A 333 0.45 11.60 -6.92
CA ASP A 333 1.38 11.89 -5.83
C ASP A 333 1.78 10.60 -5.07
N GLU A 334 2.95 10.61 -4.41
CA GLU A 334 3.47 9.42 -3.71
C GLU A 334 2.49 8.89 -2.64
N ASP A 335 1.71 9.76 -1.98
CA ASP A 335 0.70 9.35 -1.00
C ASP A 335 -0.44 8.50 -1.58
N LEU A 336 -0.82 8.72 -2.84
CA LEU A 336 -1.83 7.87 -3.49
C LEU A 336 -1.22 6.52 -3.94
N LEU A 337 0.07 6.51 -4.30
CA LEU A 337 0.81 5.28 -4.53
C LEU A 337 1.01 4.49 -3.22
N ASN A 338 1.24 5.18 -2.11
CA ASN A 338 1.25 4.61 -0.77
C ASN A 338 -0.12 4.00 -0.42
N TRP A 339 -1.22 4.71 -0.68
CA TRP A 339 -2.57 4.18 -0.43
C TRP A 339 -2.87 2.91 -1.23
N THR A 340 -2.52 2.87 -2.51
CA THR A 340 -2.73 1.69 -3.36
C THR A 340 -1.80 0.52 -2.98
N SER A 341 -0.55 0.80 -2.57
CA SER A 341 0.40 -0.18 -2.05
C SER A 341 -0.01 -0.77 -0.69
N TYR A 342 -0.53 0.07 0.22
CA TYR A 342 -1.10 -0.38 1.50
C TYR A 342 -2.32 -1.27 1.24
N THR A 343 -3.26 -0.80 0.41
CA THR A 343 -4.49 -1.53 0.11
C THR A 343 -4.18 -2.90 -0.49
N THR A 344 -3.24 -2.99 -1.44
CA THR A 344 -2.84 -4.28 -2.04
C THR A 344 -2.16 -5.22 -1.04
N SER A 345 -1.29 -4.71 -0.17
CA SER A 345 -0.62 -5.49 0.88
C SER A 345 -1.64 -6.07 1.87
N ASN A 346 -2.60 -5.25 2.31
CA ASN A 346 -3.63 -5.65 3.26
C ASN A 346 -4.61 -6.67 2.62
N LEU A 347 -4.92 -6.52 1.32
CA LEU A 347 -5.69 -7.52 0.57
C LEU A 347 -4.94 -8.84 0.39
N GLY A 348 -3.62 -8.79 0.17
CA GLY A 348 -2.76 -9.97 0.06
C GLY A 348 -2.45 -10.67 1.38
N LYS A 349 -2.81 -10.06 2.53
CA LYS A 349 -2.35 -10.45 3.86
C LYS A 349 -0.80 -10.49 3.90
N THR A 350 -0.17 -9.39 3.49
CA THR A 350 1.29 -9.19 3.40
C THR A 350 1.81 -7.84 3.95
N ASP A 351 1.10 -7.16 4.86
CA ASP A 351 1.56 -5.89 5.45
C ASP A 351 2.82 -6.08 6.34
N GLN A 352 3.54 -4.99 6.64
CA GLN A 352 4.65 -5.08 7.61
C GLN A 352 4.18 -5.13 9.07
N TYR A 353 3.11 -4.40 9.44
CA TYR A 353 2.68 -4.22 10.82
C TYR A 353 1.18 -4.45 11.03
N CYS A 354 0.82 -5.07 12.15
CA CYS A 354 -0.53 -5.06 12.70
C CYS A 354 -0.47 -5.32 14.22
N PRO A 355 -1.10 -4.50 15.09
CA PRO A 355 -1.68 -3.20 14.78
C PRO A 355 -0.61 -2.22 14.25
N ALA A 356 -1.09 -1.14 13.65
CA ALA A 356 -0.26 -0.03 13.23
C ALA A 356 0.49 0.60 14.44
N GLY A 357 1.73 1.03 14.21
CA GLY A 357 2.62 1.58 15.24
C GLY A 357 3.40 0.55 16.08
N ASN A 358 3.31 -0.76 15.78
CA ASN A 358 3.98 -1.81 16.57
C ASN A 358 5.50 -1.95 16.29
N GLN A 359 6.28 -0.92 16.64
CA GLN A 359 7.75 -1.00 16.54
C GLN A 359 8.41 -1.79 17.68
N GLU A 360 7.79 -1.91 18.86
CA GLU A 360 8.42 -2.57 20.01
C GLU A 360 8.68 -4.06 19.80
N SER A 361 7.87 -4.76 18.99
CA SER A 361 8.15 -6.15 18.60
C SER A 361 9.36 -6.32 17.64
N LEU A 362 9.88 -5.23 17.07
CA LEU A 362 11.11 -5.23 16.24
C LEU A 362 12.36 -4.76 16.99
N GLY A 363 12.38 -4.89 18.32
CA GLY A 363 13.58 -4.72 19.13
C GLY A 363 14.81 -5.46 18.56
N ARG A 364 15.68 -4.70 17.89
CA ARG A 364 16.97 -5.13 17.29
C ARG A 364 16.92 -6.09 16.10
N LYS A 365 15.80 -6.24 15.38
CA LYS A 365 15.84 -6.77 14.01
C LYS A 365 15.90 -5.63 12.99
N LYS A 366 17.12 -5.29 12.54
CA LYS A 366 17.28 -4.76 11.18
C LYS A 366 16.59 -5.75 10.23
N VAL A 367 15.74 -5.26 9.34
CA VAL A 367 15.23 -6.08 8.22
C VAL A 367 16.44 -6.47 7.38
N VAL A 368 16.92 -7.70 7.54
CA VAL A 368 17.95 -8.26 6.68
C VAL A 368 17.26 -8.71 5.40
N ARG A 369 17.23 -7.77 4.45
CA ARG A 369 17.53 -7.93 3.01
C ARG A 369 17.34 -9.32 2.40
N THR A 370 16.65 -9.34 1.26
CA THR A 370 16.73 -10.36 0.18
C THR A 370 17.71 -11.51 0.48
N LEU A 371 17.17 -12.66 0.93
CA LEU A 371 17.85 -13.92 1.26
C LEU A 371 19.33 -13.81 1.69
N PRO A 372 19.72 -14.08 2.95
CA PRO A 372 21.07 -13.76 3.44
C PRO A 372 22.19 -14.35 2.55
N PRO A 373 23.35 -13.69 2.36
CA PRO A 373 24.32 -14.04 1.30
C PRO A 373 24.89 -15.47 1.34
N ASP A 374 24.77 -16.15 2.47
CA ASP A 374 25.15 -17.54 2.72
C ASP A 374 24.02 -18.56 2.46
N PHE A 375 22.80 -18.10 2.15
CA PHE A 375 21.63 -18.95 1.89
C PHE A 375 21.86 -19.95 0.75
N GLN A 376 21.47 -21.20 1.00
CA GLN A 376 21.50 -22.31 0.06
C GLN A 376 20.20 -23.11 0.15
N LEU A 377 19.78 -23.70 -0.97
CA LEU A 377 18.60 -24.57 -1.01
C LEU A 377 18.90 -25.90 -0.33
N THR A 378 18.39 -26.07 0.89
CA THR A 378 18.44 -27.35 1.60
C THR A 378 17.53 -28.40 0.94
N GLU A 379 17.70 -29.68 1.28
CA GLU A 379 16.80 -30.76 0.85
C GLU A 379 15.32 -30.47 1.14
N ALA A 380 15.01 -29.84 2.29
CA ALA A 380 13.66 -29.43 2.62
C ALA A 380 13.14 -28.33 1.66
N TRP A 381 13.99 -27.35 1.32
CA TRP A 381 13.66 -26.31 0.34
C TRP A 381 13.48 -26.86 -1.07
N MET A 382 14.39 -27.72 -1.53
CA MET A 382 14.28 -28.36 -2.86
C MET A 382 13.00 -29.18 -2.98
N LYS A 383 12.61 -29.92 -1.93
CA LYS A 383 11.33 -30.62 -1.89
C LYS A 383 10.15 -29.64 -1.88
N ARG A 384 10.17 -28.57 -1.08
CA ARG A 384 9.06 -27.60 -1.04
C ARG A 384 8.84 -26.93 -2.40
N LEU A 385 9.92 -26.53 -3.07
CA LEU A 385 9.86 -25.95 -4.41
C LEU A 385 9.27 -26.94 -5.42
N TYR A 386 9.60 -28.24 -5.33
CA TYR A 386 8.98 -29.30 -6.13
C TYR A 386 7.48 -29.49 -5.83
N ASP A 387 7.09 -29.50 -4.55
CA ASP A 387 5.68 -29.61 -4.16
C ASP A 387 4.86 -28.42 -4.71
N ILE A 388 5.43 -27.21 -4.71
CA ILE A 388 4.85 -26.02 -5.38
C ILE A 388 4.88 -26.17 -6.91
N SER A 389 5.93 -26.72 -7.53
CA SER A 389 6.02 -26.82 -9.00
C SER A 389 5.02 -27.85 -9.58
N MET A 390 4.66 -28.86 -8.78
CA MET A 390 3.69 -29.93 -9.08
C MET A 390 2.22 -29.56 -8.81
N SER A 391 1.93 -28.50 -8.06
CA SER A 391 0.58 -28.18 -7.57
C SER A 391 -0.31 -27.51 -8.63
N THR A 392 -0.64 -28.24 -9.68
CA THR A 392 -1.55 -27.81 -10.74
C THR A 392 -2.41 -28.97 -11.25
N THR A 393 -3.59 -28.63 -11.77
CA THR A 393 -4.48 -29.51 -12.54
C THR A 393 -3.99 -29.77 -13.97
N GLY A 394 -3.01 -29.00 -14.45
CA GLY A 394 -2.67 -28.91 -15.87
C GLY A 394 -3.63 -28.04 -16.68
N SER A 395 -4.49 -27.26 -16.00
CA SER A 395 -5.41 -26.33 -16.65
C SER A 395 -4.67 -25.18 -17.37
N THR A 396 -5.30 -24.64 -18.41
CA THR A 396 -4.85 -23.41 -19.10
C THR A 396 -5.43 -22.14 -18.47
N ILE A 397 -6.00 -22.25 -17.27
CA ILE A 397 -6.60 -21.13 -16.53
C ILE A 397 -5.52 -20.09 -16.19
N SER A 398 -5.92 -18.82 -16.16
CA SER A 398 -5.10 -17.70 -15.73
C SER A 398 -5.93 -16.66 -14.99
N ILE A 399 -5.28 -15.82 -14.18
CA ILE A 399 -5.89 -14.61 -13.62
C ILE A 399 -5.11 -13.43 -14.16
N GLY A 400 -5.75 -12.71 -15.09
CA GLY A 400 -5.09 -11.68 -15.87
C GLY A 400 -3.82 -12.22 -16.54
N VAL A 401 -2.69 -11.60 -16.20
CA VAL A 401 -1.36 -11.93 -16.76
C VAL A 401 -0.76 -13.20 -16.14
N CYS A 402 -1.21 -13.62 -14.95
CA CYS A 402 -0.73 -14.82 -14.27
C CYS A 402 -1.25 -16.10 -14.93
N GLY A 403 -0.44 -16.73 -15.79
CA GLY A 403 -0.52 -18.18 -16.03
C GLY A 403 0.16 -18.97 -14.91
N VAL A 404 -0.13 -20.28 -14.81
CA VAL A 404 0.31 -21.19 -13.71
C VAL A 404 1.76 -20.94 -13.27
N CYS A 405 2.68 -20.91 -14.23
CA CYS A 405 4.13 -20.69 -14.03
C CYS A 405 4.45 -19.44 -13.19
N MET A 406 3.71 -18.34 -13.40
CA MET A 406 3.94 -17.05 -12.76
C MET A 406 3.32 -17.02 -11.34
N LEU A 407 2.14 -17.61 -11.15
CA LEU A 407 1.55 -17.75 -9.81
C LEU A 407 2.41 -18.68 -8.92
N HIS A 408 2.93 -19.78 -9.49
CA HIS A 408 3.92 -20.63 -8.81
C HIS A 408 5.22 -19.84 -8.49
N SER A 409 5.66 -18.94 -9.38
CA SER A 409 6.84 -18.11 -9.13
C SER A 409 6.65 -17.18 -7.93
N PHE A 410 5.48 -16.53 -7.79
CA PHE A 410 5.17 -15.72 -6.60
C PHE A 410 5.04 -16.56 -5.33
N GLN A 411 4.45 -17.76 -5.41
CA GLN A 411 4.37 -18.71 -4.30
C GLN A 411 5.75 -19.10 -3.77
N MET A 412 6.69 -19.38 -4.68
CA MET A 412 8.09 -19.70 -4.35
C MET A 412 8.84 -18.49 -3.79
N LEU A 413 8.74 -17.31 -4.42
CA LEU A 413 9.44 -16.10 -3.98
C LEU A 413 8.95 -15.61 -2.62
N ALA A 414 7.64 -15.62 -2.36
CA ALA A 414 7.07 -15.21 -1.09
C ALA A 414 7.50 -16.16 0.06
N GLU A 415 7.38 -17.47 -0.13
CA GLU A 415 7.84 -18.43 0.89
C GLU A 415 9.34 -18.34 1.14
N LEU A 416 10.16 -18.15 0.09
CA LEU A 416 11.60 -17.97 0.26
C LEU A 416 11.90 -16.72 1.11
N GLN A 417 11.33 -15.55 0.81
CA GLN A 417 11.62 -14.36 1.63
C GLN A 417 11.08 -14.50 3.06
N GLU A 418 9.86 -15.03 3.25
CA GLU A 418 9.23 -15.18 4.56
C GLU A 418 9.95 -16.21 5.46
N TYR A 419 10.25 -17.40 4.93
CA TYR A 419 10.62 -18.57 5.73
C TYR A 419 12.09 -19.01 5.60
N HIS A 420 12.96 -18.30 4.87
CA HIS A 420 14.37 -18.72 4.67
C HIS A 420 15.16 -19.00 5.96
N SER A 421 14.83 -18.30 7.05
CA SER A 421 15.45 -18.44 8.38
C SER A 421 14.86 -19.57 9.22
N GLN A 422 13.88 -20.30 8.67
CA GLN A 422 13.13 -21.38 9.30
C GLN A 422 13.08 -22.62 8.37
N SER A 423 12.36 -23.66 8.80
CA SER A 423 11.98 -24.75 7.90
C SER A 423 10.87 -24.30 6.94
N PRO A 424 10.91 -24.69 5.65
CA PRO A 424 9.83 -24.38 4.71
C PRO A 424 8.48 -25.00 5.13
N LEU A 425 7.38 -24.42 4.63
CA LEU A 425 6.02 -24.92 4.89
C LEU A 425 5.87 -26.39 4.49
N GLN A 426 5.22 -27.18 5.34
CA GLN A 426 5.00 -28.62 5.11
C GLN A 426 3.65 -28.92 4.43
N SER A 427 2.74 -27.95 4.38
CA SER A 427 1.39 -28.06 3.80
C SER A 427 0.80 -26.66 3.53
N GLY A 428 -0.26 -26.58 2.71
CA GLY A 428 -0.88 -25.29 2.36
C GLY A 428 0.05 -24.43 1.50
N GLY A 429 -0.01 -23.11 1.66
CA GLY A 429 0.88 -22.17 0.99
C GLY A 429 0.50 -20.71 1.22
N TYR A 430 1.42 -19.81 0.88
CA TYR A 430 1.29 -18.36 1.03
C TYR A 430 0.10 -17.77 0.24
N PHE A 431 -0.02 -18.06 -1.06
CA PHE A 431 -1.09 -17.52 -1.92
C PHE A 431 -2.13 -18.57 -2.30
N PHE A 432 -1.77 -19.86 -2.35
CA PHE A 432 -2.72 -20.94 -2.63
C PHE A 432 -2.29 -22.25 -1.95
N ASN A 433 -3.22 -23.20 -1.83
CA ASN A 433 -2.94 -24.52 -1.29
C ASN A 433 -2.14 -25.37 -2.30
N THR A 434 -0.88 -25.67 -2.02
CA THR A 434 0.03 -26.38 -2.94
C THR A 434 -0.18 -27.90 -2.95
N ALA A 435 -1.35 -28.40 -2.58
CA ALA A 435 -1.62 -29.84 -2.62
C ALA A 435 -1.71 -30.34 -4.09
N PRO A 436 -1.25 -31.57 -4.40
CA PRO A 436 -1.28 -32.09 -5.77
C PRO A 436 -2.68 -32.09 -6.39
N LYS A 437 -2.77 -31.68 -7.66
CA LYS A 437 -4.02 -31.56 -8.44
C LYS A 437 -5.05 -30.55 -7.92
N ILE A 438 -4.73 -29.71 -6.95
CA ILE A 438 -5.49 -28.48 -6.69
C ILE A 438 -5.25 -27.50 -7.83
N ASP A 439 -6.29 -26.76 -8.23
CA ASP A 439 -6.13 -25.66 -9.17
C ASP A 439 -5.68 -24.40 -8.39
N PRO A 440 -4.48 -23.85 -8.66
CA PRO A 440 -3.93 -22.77 -7.85
C PRO A 440 -4.73 -21.47 -8.00
N PHE A 441 -5.44 -21.27 -9.11
CA PHE A 441 -6.25 -20.06 -9.32
C PHE A 441 -7.59 -20.11 -8.59
N ILE A 442 -8.21 -21.30 -8.53
CA ILE A 442 -9.41 -21.50 -7.72
C ILE A 442 -9.07 -21.31 -6.24
N SER A 443 -8.00 -21.96 -5.76
CA SER A 443 -7.57 -21.81 -4.36
C SER A 443 -7.14 -20.38 -4.03
N PHE A 444 -6.43 -19.67 -4.93
CA PHE A 444 -6.06 -18.28 -4.74
C PHE A 444 -7.29 -17.36 -4.63
N ARG A 445 -8.28 -17.49 -5.54
CA ARG A 445 -9.52 -16.68 -5.49
C ARG A 445 -10.39 -16.97 -4.28
N GLN A 446 -10.34 -18.17 -3.72
CA GLN A 446 -11.05 -18.51 -2.49
C GLN A 446 -10.41 -17.87 -1.25
N LEU A 447 -9.08 -17.67 -1.26
CA LEU A 447 -8.33 -17.08 -0.13
C LEU A 447 -8.17 -15.56 -0.24
N TYR A 448 -8.12 -15.02 -1.46
CA TYR A 448 -7.86 -13.61 -1.79
C TYR A 448 -8.79 -13.11 -2.92
N PRO A 449 -10.12 -13.10 -2.72
CA PRO A 449 -11.08 -12.78 -3.78
C PRO A 449 -10.85 -11.40 -4.39
N GLU A 450 -10.66 -10.36 -3.57
CA GLU A 450 -10.49 -8.99 -4.06
C GLU A 450 -9.14 -8.76 -4.76
N LEU A 451 -8.07 -9.41 -4.29
CA LEU A 451 -6.79 -9.39 -5.01
C LEU A 451 -6.92 -10.12 -6.36
N GLY A 452 -7.67 -11.23 -6.40
CA GLY A 452 -7.99 -11.96 -7.63
C GLY A 452 -8.90 -11.21 -8.61
N ASN A 453 -9.71 -10.26 -8.13
CA ASN A 453 -10.45 -9.30 -8.94
C ASN A 453 -9.49 -8.25 -9.52
N MET A 454 -8.69 -7.61 -8.68
CA MET A 454 -7.72 -6.59 -9.09
C MET A 454 -6.73 -7.11 -10.15
N LEU A 455 -6.21 -8.32 -9.98
CA LEU A 455 -5.31 -8.96 -10.94
C LEU A 455 -5.98 -9.30 -12.28
N ALA A 456 -7.29 -9.59 -12.29
CA ALA A 456 -8.03 -9.78 -13.53
C ALA A 456 -8.18 -8.45 -14.29
N ASN A 457 -8.48 -7.37 -13.57
CA ASN A 457 -8.67 -6.03 -14.15
C ASN A 457 -7.39 -5.50 -14.83
N ILE A 458 -6.19 -5.81 -14.31
CA ILE A 458 -4.91 -5.43 -14.95
C ILE A 458 -4.83 -5.89 -16.41
N LEU A 459 -5.30 -7.10 -16.74
CA LEU A 459 -5.30 -7.58 -18.13
C LEU A 459 -6.42 -6.96 -18.96
N GLN A 460 -7.61 -6.75 -18.37
CA GLN A 460 -8.73 -6.12 -19.09
C GLN A 460 -8.36 -4.71 -19.55
N VAL A 461 -7.79 -3.91 -18.65
CA VAL A 461 -7.49 -2.48 -18.87
C VAL A 461 -6.25 -2.25 -19.73
N TYR A 462 -5.19 -3.04 -19.56
CA TYR A 462 -3.92 -2.85 -20.27
C TYR A 462 -3.62 -3.88 -21.37
N GLY A 463 -4.54 -4.82 -21.65
CA GLY A 463 -4.27 -5.99 -22.50
C GLY A 463 -4.06 -5.72 -23.99
N SER A 464 -4.59 -4.62 -24.51
CA SER A 464 -4.38 -4.14 -25.89
C SER A 464 -3.08 -3.34 -26.02
N ASP A 465 -2.96 -2.24 -25.28
CA ASP A 465 -1.90 -1.24 -25.42
C ASP A 465 -0.53 -1.67 -24.87
N ASN A 466 -0.48 -2.60 -23.92
CA ASN A 466 0.70 -2.75 -23.06
C ASN A 466 1.51 -4.04 -23.29
N SER A 467 2.83 -3.89 -23.35
CA SER A 467 3.76 -5.01 -23.48
C SER A 467 3.62 -6.02 -22.34
N SER A 468 3.68 -7.33 -22.67
CA SER A 468 3.51 -8.43 -21.69
C SER A 468 4.46 -8.37 -20.49
N ARG A 469 5.63 -7.71 -20.63
CA ARG A 469 6.61 -7.52 -19.57
C ARG A 469 6.23 -6.40 -18.58
N ARG A 470 5.64 -5.29 -19.05
CA ARG A 470 5.09 -4.22 -18.20
C ARG A 470 3.82 -4.68 -17.47
N LEU A 471 2.96 -5.40 -18.17
CA LEU A 471 1.83 -6.12 -17.59
C LEU A 471 2.28 -7.01 -16.42
N ALA A 472 3.34 -7.80 -16.60
CA ALA A 472 3.88 -8.66 -15.55
C ALA A 472 4.53 -7.89 -14.37
N LEU A 473 5.12 -6.71 -14.59
CA LEU A 473 5.58 -5.82 -13.51
C LEU A 473 4.41 -5.30 -12.66
N ARG A 474 3.32 -4.85 -13.28
CA ARG A 474 2.12 -4.43 -12.55
C ARG A 474 1.59 -5.57 -11.69
N THR A 475 1.46 -6.76 -12.27
CA THR A 475 1.10 -7.99 -11.53
C THR A 475 2.05 -8.33 -10.38
N ALA A 476 3.37 -8.14 -10.53
CA ALA A 476 4.33 -8.38 -9.47
C ALA A 476 4.17 -7.38 -8.30
N ARG A 477 4.02 -6.09 -8.62
CA ARG A 477 3.71 -5.03 -7.64
C ARG A 477 2.34 -5.21 -6.96
N THR A 478 1.39 -5.91 -7.55
CA THR A 478 0.10 -6.25 -6.91
C THR A 478 0.18 -7.52 -6.05
N MET A 479 0.96 -8.53 -6.45
CA MET A 479 1.10 -9.78 -5.68
C MET A 479 2.00 -9.65 -4.45
N LEU A 480 3.02 -8.79 -4.55
CA LEU A 480 4.03 -8.56 -3.51
C LEU A 480 4.37 -7.06 -3.47
N SER A 481 3.35 -6.27 -3.11
CA SER A 481 3.36 -4.80 -2.98
C SER A 481 4.30 -4.28 -1.90
N GLN A 482 4.58 -5.09 -0.88
CA GLN A 482 5.50 -4.75 0.20
C GLN A 482 6.98 -4.75 -0.25
N TYR A 483 7.30 -5.14 -1.49
CA TYR A 483 8.64 -5.11 -2.08
C TYR A 483 8.76 -4.12 -3.23
N ARG A 484 9.92 -3.47 -3.34
CA ARG A 484 10.25 -2.69 -4.55
C ARG A 484 10.59 -3.63 -5.71
N TRP A 485 9.97 -3.40 -6.87
CA TRP A 485 10.18 -4.19 -8.09
C TRP A 485 10.76 -3.33 -9.22
N SER A 486 11.92 -3.73 -9.75
CA SER A 486 12.56 -3.10 -10.92
C SER A 486 12.56 -4.05 -12.12
N ILE A 487 12.28 -3.54 -13.32
CA ILE A 487 12.25 -4.33 -14.56
C ILE A 487 13.41 -3.99 -15.48
N THR A 488 14.04 -5.01 -16.07
CA THR A 488 15.15 -4.81 -17.01
C THR A 488 14.65 -4.53 -18.43
N ARG A 489 15.56 -4.15 -19.33
CA ARG A 489 15.27 -4.18 -20.78
C ARG A 489 15.07 -5.64 -21.22
N GLU A 490 14.35 -5.85 -22.32
CA GLU A 490 14.14 -7.17 -22.90
C GLU A 490 15.33 -7.52 -23.81
N SER A 491 16.12 -8.52 -23.43
CA SER A 491 17.17 -9.09 -24.27
C SER A 491 16.55 -9.96 -25.35
N SER A 492 17.01 -9.80 -26.60
CA SER A 492 16.37 -10.36 -27.80
C SER A 492 17.33 -11.11 -28.74
N THR A 493 18.63 -10.90 -28.59
CA THR A 493 19.72 -11.57 -29.32
C THR A 493 20.55 -12.43 -28.37
N THR A 494 21.27 -13.42 -28.90
CA THR A 494 22.10 -14.34 -28.09
C THR A 494 23.13 -13.60 -27.22
N SER A 495 23.75 -12.54 -27.74
CA SER A 495 24.73 -11.72 -27.02
C SER A 495 24.08 -10.85 -25.93
N GLU A 496 22.92 -10.25 -26.17
CA GLU A 496 22.15 -9.55 -25.14
C GLU A 496 21.68 -10.51 -24.03
N ILE A 497 21.26 -11.73 -24.39
CA ILE A 497 20.81 -12.75 -23.44
C ILE A 497 21.99 -13.25 -22.59
N GLN A 498 23.13 -13.55 -23.22
CA GLN A 498 24.34 -13.99 -22.52
C GLN A 498 24.89 -12.89 -21.60
N SER A 499 24.98 -11.64 -22.08
CA SER A 499 25.42 -10.49 -21.27
C SER A 499 24.49 -10.24 -20.07
N HIS A 500 23.18 -10.37 -20.28
CA HIS A 500 22.18 -10.26 -19.21
C HIS A 500 22.29 -11.40 -18.18
N VAL A 501 22.52 -12.63 -18.64
CA VAL A 501 22.77 -13.76 -17.73
C VAL A 501 24.06 -13.56 -16.93
N THR A 502 25.12 -13.03 -17.54
CA THR A 502 26.37 -12.71 -16.82
C THR A 502 26.14 -11.65 -15.73
N SER A 503 25.37 -10.58 -15.98
CA SER A 503 25.11 -9.58 -14.93
C SER A 503 24.26 -10.10 -13.75
N LEU A 504 23.43 -11.12 -13.98
CA LEU A 504 22.74 -11.87 -12.90
C LEU A 504 23.73 -12.74 -12.09
N ILE A 505 24.80 -13.25 -12.72
CA ILE A 505 25.89 -13.98 -12.04
C ILE A 505 26.79 -13.02 -11.25
N ASP A 506 27.07 -11.83 -11.78
CA ASP A 506 27.89 -10.81 -11.12
C ASP A 506 27.14 -10.07 -9.99
N SER A 507 25.82 -10.23 -9.92
CA SER A 507 24.98 -9.70 -8.83
C SER A 507 25.27 -10.35 -7.48
N SER A 508 25.01 -9.63 -6.39
CA SER A 508 25.25 -10.08 -5.02
C SER A 508 24.46 -11.36 -4.65
N PRO A 509 25.08 -12.33 -3.94
CA PRO A 509 24.36 -13.41 -3.28
C PRO A 509 23.21 -12.89 -2.41
N GLY A 510 22.07 -13.58 -2.51
CA GLY A 510 20.77 -13.18 -1.95
C GLY A 510 19.80 -12.56 -2.96
N SER A 511 20.30 -12.07 -4.10
CA SER A 511 19.48 -11.46 -5.14
C SER A 511 18.49 -12.46 -5.74
N THR A 512 17.24 -12.02 -5.96
CA THR A 512 16.17 -12.82 -6.56
C THR A 512 15.42 -12.06 -7.65
N TRP A 513 14.97 -12.78 -8.67
CA TRP A 513 14.23 -12.22 -9.80
C TRP A 513 13.10 -13.14 -10.24
N LEU A 514 12.05 -12.55 -10.80
CA LEU A 514 11.12 -13.22 -11.70
C LEU A 514 11.67 -13.11 -13.13
N ALA A 515 12.13 -14.21 -13.71
CA ALA A 515 12.55 -14.26 -15.10
C ALA A 515 11.36 -14.57 -16.02
N LEU A 516 11.04 -13.63 -16.90
CA LEU A 516 10.05 -13.74 -17.97
C LEU A 516 10.77 -14.12 -19.26
N ILE A 517 10.36 -15.22 -19.88
CA ILE A 517 11.06 -15.76 -21.04
C ILE A 517 10.14 -16.16 -22.19
N ARG A 518 10.69 -16.06 -23.40
CA ARG A 518 10.12 -16.68 -24.60
C ARG A 518 11.06 -17.79 -25.08
N ARG A 519 10.51 -18.99 -25.29
CA ARG A 519 11.21 -20.14 -25.85
C ARG A 519 10.62 -20.48 -27.21
N GLN A 520 11.44 -20.78 -28.20
CA GLN A 520 11.00 -21.25 -29.51
C GLN A 520 11.35 -22.73 -29.70
N ARG A 521 10.43 -23.49 -30.31
CA ARG A 521 10.63 -24.89 -30.73
C ARG A 521 11.18 -24.99 -32.17
N PRO A 522 11.70 -26.15 -32.60
CA PRO A 522 12.07 -26.39 -34.01
C PRO A 522 10.92 -26.21 -35.01
N ASP A 523 9.67 -26.40 -34.59
CA ASP A 523 8.46 -26.14 -35.37
C ASP A 523 8.10 -24.63 -35.50
N GLY A 524 8.92 -23.74 -34.92
CA GLY A 524 8.71 -22.29 -34.90
C GLY A 524 7.81 -21.79 -33.76
N THR A 525 7.11 -22.66 -33.03
CA THR A 525 6.14 -22.28 -31.97
C THR A 525 6.82 -21.54 -30.82
N ILE A 526 6.26 -20.39 -30.45
CA ILE A 526 6.76 -19.56 -29.34
C ILE A 526 5.95 -19.83 -28.07
N GLY A 527 6.58 -20.46 -27.08
CA GLY A 527 6.07 -20.57 -25.71
C GLY A 527 6.48 -19.37 -24.84
N ARG A 528 5.58 -18.91 -23.97
CA ARG A 528 5.89 -17.96 -22.88
C ARG A 528 5.98 -18.73 -21.55
N HIS A 529 6.92 -18.37 -20.69
CA HIS A 529 7.10 -19.02 -19.38
C HIS A 529 7.67 -18.03 -18.36
N ALA A 530 7.54 -18.35 -17.07
CA ALA A 530 7.99 -17.53 -15.95
C ALA A 530 8.56 -18.42 -14.85
N VAL A 531 9.75 -18.09 -14.34
CA VAL A 531 10.48 -18.84 -13.29
C VAL A 531 11.14 -17.89 -12.31
N PRO A 532 11.26 -18.24 -11.02
CA PRO A 532 12.19 -17.58 -10.13
C PRO A 532 13.64 -17.88 -10.53
N VAL A 533 14.51 -16.88 -10.37
CA VAL A 533 15.96 -17.02 -10.43
C VAL A 533 16.53 -16.52 -9.10
N LEU A 534 17.49 -17.26 -8.56
CA LEU A 534 18.13 -17.02 -7.26
C LEU A 534 19.64 -16.99 -7.44
N ARG A 535 20.31 -15.98 -6.89
CA ARG A 535 21.77 -15.96 -6.73
C ARG A 535 22.12 -16.46 -5.33
N THR A 536 22.58 -17.71 -5.21
CA THR A 536 23.24 -18.17 -3.97
C THR A 536 24.72 -17.79 -4.00
N SER A 537 25.48 -18.04 -2.93
CA SER A 537 26.94 -17.85 -2.98
C SER A 537 27.67 -18.81 -3.94
N GLN A 538 27.04 -19.91 -4.35
CA GLN A 538 27.63 -20.92 -5.26
C GLN A 538 27.36 -20.64 -6.74
N GLY A 539 26.31 -19.88 -7.07
CA GLY A 539 25.97 -19.52 -8.45
C GLY A 539 24.52 -19.09 -8.62
N LEU A 540 24.05 -19.05 -9.86
CA LEU A 540 22.63 -18.90 -10.17
C LEU A 540 21.91 -20.25 -10.13
N VAL A 541 20.71 -20.23 -9.55
CA VAL A 541 19.71 -21.30 -9.59
C VAL A 541 18.49 -20.80 -10.37
N VAL A 542 18.00 -21.59 -11.30
CA VAL A 542 16.75 -21.35 -12.05
C VAL A 542 15.72 -22.32 -11.51
N ILE A 543 14.67 -21.83 -10.84
CA ILE A 543 13.70 -22.67 -10.13
C ILE A 543 12.58 -23.08 -11.10
N PRO A 544 12.43 -24.37 -11.48
CA PRO A 544 11.44 -24.77 -12.48
C PRO A 544 10.00 -24.67 -11.94
N THR A 545 9.08 -24.14 -12.75
CA THR A 545 7.65 -23.99 -12.41
C THR A 545 6.75 -24.80 -13.33
N ALA A 546 5.51 -25.08 -12.88
CA ALA A 546 4.51 -25.86 -13.61
C ALA A 546 5.03 -27.21 -14.18
N THR A 547 5.89 -27.89 -13.42
CA THR A 547 6.51 -29.15 -13.84
C THR A 547 5.57 -30.31 -13.55
N THR A 548 4.74 -30.71 -14.52
CA THR A 548 3.80 -31.82 -14.34
C THR A 548 4.41 -33.22 -14.53
N THR A 549 5.67 -33.32 -14.98
CA THR A 549 6.29 -34.60 -15.39
C THR A 549 7.77 -34.76 -14.99
N LEU A 550 8.34 -33.89 -14.15
CA LEU A 550 9.69 -34.13 -13.60
C LEU A 550 9.58 -35.06 -12.39
N THR A 551 10.59 -35.89 -12.14
CA THR A 551 10.74 -36.51 -10.81
C THR A 551 11.39 -35.51 -9.85
N LEU A 552 11.24 -35.74 -8.54
CA LEU A 552 11.98 -34.99 -7.52
C LEU A 552 13.51 -35.12 -7.68
N SER A 553 14.02 -36.19 -8.31
CA SER A 553 15.44 -36.36 -8.59
C SER A 553 15.91 -35.39 -9.68
N ASP A 554 15.19 -35.33 -10.80
CA ASP A 554 15.49 -34.41 -11.90
C ASP A 554 15.32 -32.94 -11.46
N TYR A 555 14.34 -32.69 -10.58
CA TYR A 555 14.10 -31.36 -10.02
C TYR A 555 15.26 -30.88 -9.13
N ARG A 556 15.82 -31.74 -8.26
CA ARG A 556 17.06 -31.43 -7.53
C ARG A 556 18.20 -31.11 -8.49
N GLN A 557 18.37 -31.90 -9.55
CA GLN A 557 19.43 -31.66 -10.54
C GLN A 557 19.26 -30.29 -11.22
N ALA A 558 18.03 -29.92 -11.60
CA ALA A 558 17.71 -28.62 -12.19
C ALA A 558 17.96 -27.43 -11.23
N LEU A 559 17.90 -27.65 -9.92
CA LEU A 559 18.21 -26.66 -8.89
C LEU A 559 19.71 -26.50 -8.57
N THR A 560 20.60 -27.21 -9.27
CA THR A 560 22.06 -27.13 -9.04
C THR A 560 22.58 -25.71 -9.37
N PRO A 561 23.22 -24.99 -8.42
CA PRO A 561 23.81 -23.67 -8.70
C PRO A 561 24.91 -23.75 -9.75
N THR A 562 25.00 -22.73 -10.62
CA THR A 562 26.06 -22.67 -11.64
C THR A 562 26.57 -21.25 -11.89
N MET A 563 27.84 -21.16 -12.29
CA MET A 563 28.54 -19.94 -12.72
C MET A 563 28.81 -19.94 -14.24
N ASP A 564 28.42 -20.97 -15.00
CA ASP A 564 28.48 -20.96 -16.47
C ASP A 564 27.23 -20.25 -17.05
N PRO A 565 27.36 -19.08 -17.71
CA PRO A 565 26.23 -18.40 -18.34
C PRO A 565 25.47 -19.30 -19.32
N ASN A 566 26.18 -20.20 -20.02
CA ASN A 566 25.56 -21.09 -20.99
C ASN A 566 24.72 -22.18 -20.29
N GLN A 567 25.13 -22.65 -19.11
CA GLN A 567 24.31 -23.57 -18.30
C GLN A 567 23.09 -22.86 -17.72
N VAL A 568 23.19 -21.60 -17.33
CA VAL A 568 22.02 -20.81 -16.91
C VAL A 568 21.03 -20.65 -18.08
N ILE A 569 21.52 -20.40 -19.31
CA ILE A 569 20.67 -20.38 -20.52
C ILE A 569 20.02 -21.74 -20.74
N ARG A 570 20.76 -22.86 -20.70
CA ARG A 570 20.21 -24.22 -20.81
C ARG A 570 19.16 -24.52 -19.72
N ASN A 571 19.37 -24.04 -18.50
CA ASN A 571 18.39 -24.16 -17.40
C ASN A 571 17.15 -23.27 -17.65
N LEU A 572 17.32 -22.08 -18.22
CA LEU A 572 16.22 -21.20 -18.65
C LEU A 572 15.45 -21.75 -19.86
N GLU A 573 16.05 -22.61 -20.70
CA GLU A 573 15.40 -23.38 -21.77
C GLU A 573 14.70 -24.63 -21.24
N ALA A 574 15.29 -25.26 -20.22
CA ALA A 574 14.86 -26.44 -19.47
C ALA A 574 14.60 -27.73 -20.28
N ARG A 575 14.78 -27.70 -21.61
CA ARG A 575 14.75 -28.87 -22.50
C ARG A 575 15.55 -28.58 -23.79
N PRO A 576 16.17 -29.59 -24.43
CA PRO A 576 16.90 -29.41 -25.68
C PRO A 576 16.00 -29.15 -26.91
N ASP A 577 14.67 -29.33 -26.82
CA ASP A 577 13.71 -28.99 -27.89
C ASP A 577 13.38 -27.48 -27.95
N ARG A 578 14.18 -26.62 -27.30
CA ARG A 578 13.83 -25.21 -27.04
C ARG A 578 15.03 -24.29 -27.06
N THR A 579 14.92 -23.20 -27.82
CA THR A 579 15.88 -22.08 -27.82
C THR A 579 15.29 -20.88 -27.07
N LEU A 580 16.06 -20.25 -26.18
CA LEU A 580 15.68 -19.01 -25.50
C LEU A 580 15.78 -17.82 -26.47
N THR A 581 14.63 -17.25 -26.86
CA THR A 581 14.58 -16.16 -27.86
C THR A 581 14.33 -14.79 -27.27
N ARG A 582 13.78 -14.68 -26.05
CA ARG A 582 13.76 -13.43 -25.27
C ARG A 582 13.87 -13.68 -23.78
N LEU A 583 14.55 -12.77 -23.08
CA LEU A 583 14.69 -12.75 -21.62
C LEU A 583 14.39 -11.34 -21.09
N THR A 584 13.61 -11.25 -20.01
CA THR A 584 13.49 -10.06 -19.16
C THR A 584 13.45 -10.52 -17.72
N THR A 585 14.16 -9.85 -16.81
CA THR A 585 14.03 -10.10 -15.37
C THR A 585 13.31 -8.95 -14.69
N ILE A 586 12.48 -9.27 -13.70
CA ILE A 586 11.97 -8.31 -12.73
C ILE A 586 12.61 -8.66 -11.39
N GLN A 587 13.44 -7.77 -10.85
CA GLN A 587 14.13 -8.00 -9.58
C GLN A 587 13.18 -7.76 -8.41
N LEU A 588 13.18 -8.71 -7.47
CA LEU A 588 12.58 -8.52 -6.16
C LEU A 588 13.61 -7.81 -5.28
N GLY A 589 13.35 -6.53 -4.98
CA GLY A 589 14.26 -5.65 -4.25
C GLY A 589 14.06 -5.71 -2.73
N GLU A 590 14.41 -4.61 -2.06
CA GLU A 590 14.18 -4.46 -0.62
C GLU A 590 12.68 -4.24 -0.31
N LEU A 591 12.29 -4.47 0.96
CA LEU A 591 10.95 -4.10 1.44
C LEU A 591 10.75 -2.57 1.30
N TYR A 592 9.57 -2.18 0.86
CA TYR A 592 9.13 -0.78 0.89
C TYR A 592 8.44 -0.49 2.22
N ASN A 593 9.02 0.40 3.01
CA ASN A 593 8.45 0.86 4.28
C ASN A 593 7.39 1.92 4.00
N ASN A 594 6.19 1.48 3.64
CA ASN A 594 5.05 2.35 3.40
C ASN A 594 4.67 3.08 4.70
N PRO A 595 4.58 4.44 4.71
CA PRO A 595 4.19 5.19 5.89
C PRO A 595 2.83 4.76 6.47
N LEU A 596 1.91 4.29 5.61
CA LEU A 596 0.57 3.87 6.02
C LEU A 596 0.55 2.60 6.87
N ASP A 597 1.56 1.72 6.78
CA ASP A 597 1.65 0.53 7.63
C ASP A 597 1.84 0.92 9.12
N PHE A 598 2.32 2.14 9.40
CA PHE A 598 2.40 2.71 10.75
C PHE A 598 1.13 3.44 11.20
N LEU A 599 0.13 3.59 10.32
CA LEU A 599 -1.02 4.46 10.52
C LEU A 599 -2.36 3.76 10.41
N VAL A 600 -2.48 2.85 9.46
CA VAL A 600 -3.74 2.24 9.07
C VAL A 600 -3.69 0.78 9.53
N SER A 601 -4.59 0.46 10.43
CA SER A 601 -4.89 -0.91 10.86
C SER A 601 -6.40 -1.05 10.79
N ASN A 602 -6.89 -2.07 10.13
CA ASN A 602 -8.31 -2.29 9.93
C ASN A 602 -8.72 -3.75 10.12
N TRP A 603 -9.96 -3.96 10.59
CA TRP A 603 -10.51 -5.29 10.89
C TRP A 603 -9.56 -6.14 11.76
N ASN A 604 -9.59 -7.46 11.60
CA ASN A 604 -8.54 -8.34 12.13
C ASN A 604 -7.35 -8.41 11.14
N CYS A 605 -6.43 -7.45 11.21
CA CYS A 605 -5.24 -7.47 10.37
C CYS A 605 -4.14 -8.45 10.82
N THR A 606 -4.36 -9.37 11.79
CA THR A 606 -3.34 -10.39 12.14
C THR A 606 -3.44 -11.66 11.29
N GLY A 607 -4.29 -11.66 10.26
CA GLY A 607 -4.54 -12.82 9.41
C GLY A 607 -5.00 -14.08 10.16
N GLU A 608 -4.72 -15.24 9.58
CA GLU A 608 -5.06 -16.58 10.09
C GLU A 608 -3.85 -17.32 10.69
N GLY A 609 -2.73 -16.62 10.94
CA GLY A 609 -1.48 -17.23 11.41
C GLY A 609 -0.51 -16.22 12.01
N GLU A 610 0.41 -16.71 12.85
CA GLU A 610 1.19 -15.87 13.77
C GLU A 610 2.07 -14.80 13.10
N ASP A 611 2.53 -15.00 11.87
CA ASP A 611 3.46 -14.08 11.19
C ASP A 611 2.83 -13.13 10.16
N ARG A 612 1.64 -13.43 9.62
CA ARG A 612 1.05 -12.64 8.52
C ARG A 612 0.22 -11.46 8.98
N ARG A 613 0.16 -10.41 8.16
CA ARG A 613 -0.49 -9.12 8.49
C ARG A 613 -1.36 -8.65 7.33
N GLY A 614 -2.49 -8.02 7.62
CA GLY A 614 -3.53 -7.61 6.66
C GLY A 614 -4.82 -8.40 6.82
N SER A 615 -5.93 -7.74 6.51
CA SER A 615 -7.29 -8.24 6.76
C SER A 615 -7.86 -9.08 5.62
N GLY A 616 -7.35 -8.94 4.40
CA GLY A 616 -7.96 -9.49 3.18
C GLY A 616 -9.16 -8.68 2.65
N HIS A 617 -9.50 -7.55 3.27
CA HIS A 617 -10.64 -6.70 2.91
C HIS A 617 -10.24 -5.25 2.66
N PHE A 618 -10.93 -4.56 1.74
CA PHE A 618 -10.71 -3.14 1.49
C PHE A 618 -10.87 -2.31 2.78
N PRO A 619 -9.95 -1.37 3.08
CA PRO A 619 -10.12 -0.45 4.20
C PRO A 619 -11.32 0.48 4.02
N THR A 620 -12.03 0.73 5.12
CA THR A 620 -13.11 1.72 5.26
C THR A 620 -12.94 2.48 6.56
N SER A 621 -13.44 3.72 6.66
CA SER A 621 -13.45 4.51 7.91
C SER A 621 -14.02 3.74 9.10
N ALA A 622 -15.13 3.03 8.89
CA ALA A 622 -15.78 2.19 9.90
C ALA A 622 -14.95 0.96 10.35
N SER A 623 -13.94 0.55 9.58
CA SER A 623 -13.10 -0.61 9.88
C SER A 623 -11.83 -0.28 10.66
N ILE A 624 -11.51 1.01 10.86
CA ILE A 624 -10.23 1.45 11.43
C ILE A 624 -10.12 1.13 12.93
N ASN A 625 -8.99 0.54 13.30
CA ASN A 625 -8.55 0.24 14.66
C ASN A 625 -7.76 1.40 15.28
N GLN A 626 -7.58 1.31 16.60
CA GLN A 626 -6.66 2.12 17.37
C GLN A 626 -5.24 1.55 17.22
N CYS A 627 -4.26 2.40 16.97
CA CYS A 627 -2.85 2.03 17.00
C CYS A 627 -2.40 1.69 18.43
N ILE A 628 -1.21 1.09 18.61
CA ILE A 628 -0.71 0.73 19.95
C ILE A 628 -0.57 1.96 20.88
N SER A 629 -0.26 3.14 20.32
CA SER A 629 -0.28 4.45 20.99
C SER A 629 -1.70 5.03 21.22
N GLY A 630 -2.76 4.26 21.00
CA GLY A 630 -4.16 4.69 20.99
C GLY A 630 -4.54 5.41 19.70
N ARG A 631 -4.06 6.64 19.51
CA ARG A 631 -4.19 7.36 18.24
C ARG A 631 -3.10 6.94 17.25
N CYS A 632 -3.34 7.17 15.97
CA CYS A 632 -2.48 6.82 14.83
C CYS A 632 -1.83 8.09 14.23
N PRO A 633 -0.74 8.59 14.83
CA PRO A 633 -0.06 9.80 14.36
C PRO A 633 0.79 9.54 13.10
N LEU A 634 0.56 10.30 12.02
CA LEU A 634 1.50 10.40 10.87
C LEU A 634 2.94 10.56 11.40
N PRO A 635 3.91 9.75 10.94
CA PRO A 635 5.32 9.91 11.29
C PRO A 635 5.82 11.35 11.03
N GLN A 636 6.85 11.76 11.77
CA GLN A 636 7.50 13.07 11.68
C GLN A 636 8.95 12.91 11.24
#